data_AF-A0A8T5QDP8-F1
#
_entry.id   AF-A0A8T5QDP8-F1
#
_cell.length_a   1.000
_cell.length_b   1.000
_cell.length_c   1.000
_cell.angle_alpha   90.00
_cell.angle_beta   90.00
_cell.angle_gamma   90.00
#
_symmetry.space_group_name_H-M   'P 1'
#
loop_
_entity.id
_entity.type
_entity.pdbx_description
1 polymer ?
#
loop_
_entity_poly.entity_id
_entity_poly.type
_entity_poly.pdbx_seq_one_letter_code
_entity_poly.pdbx_strand_id
1 'polypeptide(L)'
;MCGIIGVINKEGEVFENIVVGLISLQHRGQDACGIITNQGEEFLIKKEIDPVHRVFSESDANKLKGRIGIGHTRYATQGRGALSDIQPLSTKTLPKIAMAHNGNAINYFELKEEFLKQGYKLETTVDSELILKIFAYKYQKNKDFFESAKEVFEKVKGSYALVGVIADKGLFAIRDPHGIRPLVLGKKGNSYMVASETVAFQVSDYEFVRDIAPGEALFISKDNLKMESEIILEKEKAHCMFEWVYFASPNSMIEGRSVYKARLALGKLLSDYIDKDKIEVILPVPDSGRTAAIKLSEEAGIIYREGLIKDRYSQRTFIMSSQKLREKAVKSKLRPVISILEDKRVAVVDDSIVRGTTSRNIVKTLKQGGVKEITFISSCPPIRYPCFYGIDMSSTNEFIAANKSIDEIKIFLEADNLIYLTIDDLKKAIRRDVCMACLTGEYPDNPTEEQKQKLSSQRVSEQTTLDNKLNVLIIGSGGREHALALKVSESRLLNKLFAVPGNPGIAEIAECNNIDIIDNNALVNFAKEKDIDLVIVGPEDPLSNGIVDAFEAAGIRAFGPNKKAAQFEGSKSFARRFMHKYNLPSVEFREFTDFSEAEKYIKEKGAPIVVKADGLAAGKGAFVANTEEEAVDFAKECLINNRFGQASSKIIVEECLIGEEASYLVFMDSETFSPMVYSQDHKPVFEGDKGPNTGGMGAYSPAPILDSHEKELEEKIIKPFLKGIKQEGIDFKGVLYVGLMKTNRGLKILEFNCRFGDPETQIILPRLKTDIIDVMNAVIDKKLGSIRLDWSDEHCVAVVLASGGYPGSYEKGKRITGLEDVEGVHIIQAGTKKENGNIYTNGGRVLNVVALAPTLKQAVDKAYSNIPKINFEGMYFRRDIAKKELDRQND
;
A
#
# COMPACT_ATOMS: atom_id res chain seq x y z
N MET A 1 13.19 13.92 -5.48
CA MET A 1 12.77 15.33 -5.55
C MET A 1 11.69 15.49 -6.60
N CYS A 2 10.90 16.56 -6.61
CA CYS A 2 9.79 16.68 -7.56
C CYS A 2 10.08 17.72 -8.65
N GLY A 3 9.40 17.60 -9.79
CA GLY A 3 9.33 18.66 -10.80
C GLY A 3 7.94 19.28 -10.79
N ILE A 4 7.86 20.61 -10.75
CA ILE A 4 6.59 21.35 -10.79
C ILE A 4 6.56 22.32 -11.96
N ILE A 5 5.36 22.54 -12.49
CA ILE A 5 5.07 23.48 -13.55
C ILE A 5 3.70 24.12 -13.34
N GLY A 6 3.55 25.37 -13.74
CA GLY A 6 2.26 26.03 -13.88
C GLY A 6 2.26 26.93 -15.09
N VAL A 7 1.15 26.94 -15.81
CA VAL A 7 0.98 27.70 -17.05
C VAL A 7 -0.31 28.48 -16.95
N ILE A 8 -0.25 29.74 -17.36
CA ILE A 8 -1.42 30.60 -17.55
C ILE A 8 -1.36 31.22 -18.94
N ASN A 9 -2.46 31.13 -19.68
CA ASN A 9 -2.57 31.63 -21.04
C ASN A 9 -3.87 32.44 -21.17
N LYS A 10 -3.82 33.61 -21.82
CA LYS A 10 -5.00 34.47 -21.96
C LYS A 10 -6.13 33.83 -22.77
N GLU A 11 -5.78 33.12 -23.84
CA GLU A 11 -6.74 32.69 -24.88
C GLU A 11 -6.62 31.21 -25.26
N GLY A 12 -5.50 30.55 -24.95
CA GLY A 12 -5.25 29.15 -25.31
C GLY A 12 -5.36 28.16 -24.14
N GLU A 13 -5.56 26.89 -24.50
CA GLU A 13 -5.48 25.75 -23.59
C GLU A 13 -4.03 25.53 -23.10
N VAL A 14 -3.86 25.10 -21.86
CA VAL A 14 -2.53 24.93 -21.26
C VAL A 14 -2.04 23.49 -21.14
N PHE A 15 -2.91 22.51 -21.35
CA PHE A 15 -2.62 21.09 -21.13
C PHE A 15 -1.34 20.62 -21.84
N GLU A 16 -1.20 20.91 -23.13
CA GLU A 16 -0.04 20.47 -23.93
C GLU A 16 1.27 21.06 -23.41
N ASN A 17 1.28 22.36 -23.07
CA ASN A 17 2.44 23.04 -22.49
C ASN A 17 2.84 22.39 -21.16
N ILE A 18 1.86 22.00 -20.33
CA ILE A 18 2.11 21.32 -19.06
C ILE A 18 2.68 19.92 -19.30
N VAL A 19 2.10 19.13 -20.21
CA VAL A 19 2.57 17.77 -20.51
C VAL A 19 4.00 17.78 -21.05
N VAL A 20 4.27 18.61 -22.06
CA VAL A 20 5.61 18.71 -22.67
C VAL A 20 6.63 19.24 -21.65
N GLY A 21 6.26 20.24 -20.86
CA GLY A 21 7.08 20.73 -19.76
C GLY A 21 7.37 19.64 -18.71
N LEU A 22 6.36 18.87 -18.28
CA LEU A 22 6.56 17.76 -17.34
C LEU A 22 7.43 16.64 -17.90
N ILE A 23 7.34 16.32 -19.21
CA ILE A 23 8.24 15.36 -19.85
C ILE A 23 9.69 15.86 -19.75
N SER A 24 9.95 17.15 -19.97
CA SER A 24 11.29 17.74 -19.81
C SER A 24 11.79 17.78 -18.37
N LEU A 25 10.87 17.70 -17.39
CA LEU A 25 11.16 17.65 -15.95
C LEU A 25 11.11 16.22 -15.38
N GLN A 26 10.89 15.20 -16.21
CA GLN A 26 10.69 13.81 -15.79
C GLN A 26 11.92 13.23 -15.07
N HIS A 27 13.13 13.74 -15.33
CA HIS A 27 14.33 13.35 -14.61
C HIS A 27 14.26 13.70 -13.12
N ARG A 28 13.42 14.68 -12.74
CA ARG A 28 13.19 15.01 -11.33
C ARG A 28 12.40 13.91 -10.62
N GLY A 29 11.36 13.37 -11.24
CA GLY A 29 10.55 12.32 -10.63
C GLY A 29 9.92 11.40 -11.66
N GLN A 30 10.03 10.09 -11.46
CA GLN A 30 9.53 9.07 -12.39
C GLN A 30 8.41 8.21 -11.79
N ASP A 31 8.09 8.37 -10.51
CA ASP A 31 7.23 7.43 -9.79
C ASP A 31 5.76 7.66 -10.08
N ALA A 32 5.35 8.92 -10.13
CA ALA A 32 3.98 9.33 -10.39
C ALA A 32 3.95 10.71 -11.03
N CYS A 33 2.83 11.05 -11.66
CA CYS A 33 2.59 12.40 -12.13
C CYS A 33 1.12 12.78 -12.06
N GLY A 34 0.85 14.08 -12.09
CA GLY A 34 -0.50 14.62 -12.06
C GLY A 34 -0.61 15.99 -12.72
N ILE A 35 -1.78 16.28 -13.27
CA ILE A 35 -2.14 17.58 -13.84
C ILE A 35 -3.50 18.01 -13.27
N ILE A 36 -3.59 19.28 -12.91
CA ILE A 36 -4.84 19.98 -12.63
C ILE A 36 -4.97 21.14 -13.61
N THR A 37 -6.07 21.22 -14.34
CA THR A 37 -6.45 22.41 -15.12
C THR A 37 -7.67 23.08 -14.51
N ASN A 38 -7.80 24.39 -14.74
CA ASN A 38 -8.89 25.20 -14.26
C ASN A 38 -9.80 25.61 -15.42
N GLN A 39 -11.08 25.24 -15.33
CA GLN A 39 -12.12 25.65 -16.25
C GLN A 39 -13.22 26.39 -15.47
N GLY A 40 -13.16 27.73 -15.51
CA GLY A 40 -14.03 28.55 -14.67
C GLY A 40 -13.66 28.40 -13.19
N GLU A 41 -14.59 27.94 -12.36
CA GLU A 41 -14.34 27.64 -10.94
C GLU A 41 -14.10 26.15 -10.67
N GLU A 42 -14.07 25.31 -11.70
CA GLU A 42 -13.86 23.87 -11.55
C GLU A 42 -12.41 23.46 -11.81
N PHE A 43 -11.95 22.44 -11.08
CA PHE A 43 -10.67 21.79 -11.31
C PHE A 43 -10.89 20.45 -11.99
N LEU A 44 -10.23 20.25 -13.12
CA LEU A 44 -10.18 18.99 -13.84
C LEU A 44 -8.85 18.32 -13.53
N ILE A 45 -8.89 17.08 -13.03
CA ILE A 45 -7.76 16.43 -12.37
C ILE A 45 -7.53 15.05 -12.97
N LYS A 46 -6.27 14.74 -13.28
CA LYS A 46 -5.83 13.36 -13.58
C LYS A 46 -4.45 13.12 -12.96
N LYS A 47 -4.30 11.99 -12.29
CA LYS A 47 -3.09 11.61 -11.55
C LYS A 47 -2.94 10.09 -11.55
N GLU A 48 -1.73 9.60 -11.75
CA GLU A 48 -1.45 8.15 -11.76
C GLU A 48 -0.01 7.84 -11.34
N ILE A 49 0.24 6.59 -10.94
CA ILE A 49 1.58 6.05 -10.60
C ILE A 49 2.24 5.48 -11.86
N ASP A 50 2.63 6.37 -12.78
CA ASP A 50 3.44 6.04 -13.96
C ASP A 50 4.14 7.33 -14.45
N PRO A 51 5.16 7.27 -15.34
CA PRO A 51 5.71 8.44 -16.00
C PRO A 51 4.68 9.16 -16.88
N VAL A 52 4.94 10.45 -17.13
CA VAL A 52 4.05 11.39 -17.83
C VAL A 52 3.57 10.84 -19.17
N HIS A 53 4.47 10.23 -19.95
CA HIS A 53 4.16 9.69 -21.29
C HIS A 53 3.23 8.47 -21.31
N ARG A 54 3.00 7.82 -20.16
CA ARG A 54 2.02 6.72 -20.03
C ARG A 54 0.71 7.19 -19.42
N VAL A 55 0.78 8.19 -18.54
CA VAL A 55 -0.40 8.74 -17.85
C VAL A 55 -1.21 9.63 -18.77
N PHE A 56 -0.56 10.48 -19.56
CA PHE A 56 -1.25 11.49 -20.37
C PHE A 56 -1.18 11.14 -21.85
N SER A 57 -2.33 11.22 -22.50
CA SER A 57 -2.54 10.95 -23.92
C SER A 57 -3.21 12.14 -24.60
N GLU A 58 -3.22 12.15 -25.93
CA GLU A 58 -3.95 13.15 -26.71
C GLU A 58 -5.45 13.18 -26.34
N SER A 59 -6.03 12.03 -26.00
CA SER A 59 -7.44 11.95 -25.58
C SER A 59 -7.74 12.71 -24.28
N ASP A 60 -6.73 12.95 -23.45
CA ASP A 60 -6.87 13.68 -22.19
C ASP A 60 -6.92 15.20 -22.40
N ALA A 61 -6.45 15.72 -23.54
CA ALA A 61 -6.55 17.14 -23.87
C ALA A 61 -8.00 17.62 -23.87
N ASN A 62 -8.94 16.74 -24.23
CA ASN A 62 -10.37 17.03 -24.19
C ASN A 62 -10.97 17.00 -22.77
N LYS A 63 -10.32 16.32 -21.82
CA LYS A 63 -10.78 16.16 -20.45
C LYS A 63 -10.16 17.16 -19.48
N LEU A 64 -8.96 17.65 -19.79
CA LEU A 64 -8.18 18.58 -18.96
C LEU A 64 -8.11 19.94 -19.65
N LYS A 65 -9.28 20.53 -19.90
CA LYS A 65 -9.40 21.86 -20.48
C LYS A 65 -9.16 22.95 -19.43
N GLY A 66 -8.68 24.10 -19.86
CA GLY A 66 -8.41 25.25 -19.03
C GLY A 66 -7.33 26.16 -19.60
N ARG A 67 -7.47 27.44 -19.27
CA ARG A 67 -6.49 28.51 -19.55
C ARG A 67 -5.42 28.64 -18.48
N ILE A 68 -5.61 27.94 -17.37
CA ILE A 68 -4.67 27.88 -16.24
C ILE A 68 -4.56 26.43 -15.82
N GLY A 69 -3.35 26.01 -15.45
CA GLY A 69 -3.14 24.66 -14.96
C GLY A 69 -1.77 24.49 -14.34
N ILE A 70 -1.66 23.45 -13.54
CA ILE A 70 -0.44 23.07 -12.84
C ILE A 70 -0.19 21.58 -13.00
N GLY A 71 1.08 21.21 -13.00
CA GLY A 71 1.55 19.85 -13.16
C GLY A 71 2.63 19.51 -12.16
N HIS A 72 2.75 18.22 -11.86
CA HIS A 72 3.74 17.70 -10.94
C HIS A 72 4.27 16.33 -11.40
N THR A 73 5.58 16.13 -11.29
CA THR A 73 6.24 14.82 -11.35
C THR A 73 6.80 14.47 -9.97
N ARG A 74 6.50 13.27 -9.48
CA ARG A 74 6.86 12.81 -8.14
C ARG A 74 8.05 11.88 -8.19
N TYR A 75 8.95 12.10 -7.25
CA TYR A 75 9.90 11.12 -6.77
C TYR A 75 9.55 10.91 -5.30
N ALA A 76 9.33 9.67 -4.87
CA ALA A 76 8.88 9.39 -3.51
C ALA A 76 9.92 9.86 -2.48
N THR A 77 9.63 10.97 -1.77
CA THR A 77 10.47 11.51 -0.67
C THR A 77 9.74 11.59 0.66
N GLN A 78 8.42 11.70 0.62
CA GLN A 78 7.48 11.58 1.74
C GLN A 78 6.13 11.04 1.22
N GLY A 79 5.40 10.33 2.07
CA GLY A 79 4.04 9.82 1.85
C GLY A 79 3.99 8.34 1.48
N ARG A 80 2.87 7.68 1.79
CA ARG A 80 2.64 6.21 1.68
C ARG A 80 2.58 5.65 0.25
N GLY A 81 2.95 6.45 -0.76
CA GLY A 81 2.84 6.06 -2.17
C GLY A 81 1.39 5.85 -2.65
N ALA A 82 0.39 6.29 -1.88
CA ALA A 82 -1.01 6.17 -2.24
C ALA A 82 -1.38 7.14 -3.37
N LEU A 83 -2.42 6.81 -4.14
CA LEU A 83 -3.00 7.71 -5.16
C LEU A 83 -3.37 9.08 -4.57
N SER A 84 -3.82 9.12 -3.32
CA SER A 84 -4.17 10.35 -2.59
C SER A 84 -2.98 11.27 -2.31
N ASP A 85 -1.77 10.72 -2.21
CA ASP A 85 -0.54 11.49 -1.97
C ASP A 85 0.03 12.10 -3.28
N ILE A 86 -0.54 11.78 -4.45
CA ILE A 86 -0.07 12.30 -5.74
C ILE A 86 -0.53 13.76 -5.90
N GLN A 87 0.43 14.62 -6.21
CA GLN A 87 0.23 16.05 -6.45
C GLN A 87 -0.11 16.31 -7.94
N PRO A 88 -0.73 17.45 -8.30
CA PRO A 88 -1.11 18.58 -7.43
C PRO A 88 -2.27 18.28 -6.48
N LEU A 89 -2.29 18.86 -5.28
CA LEU A 89 -3.42 18.74 -4.34
C LEU A 89 -4.38 19.92 -4.51
N SER A 90 -5.64 19.75 -4.11
CA SER A 90 -6.64 20.81 -4.15
C SER A 90 -7.57 20.80 -2.95
N THR A 91 -8.07 21.96 -2.55
CA THR A 91 -9.14 22.08 -1.56
C THR A 91 -10.45 21.54 -2.14
N LYS A 92 -11.23 20.83 -1.30
CA LYS A 92 -12.55 20.31 -1.69
C LYS A 92 -13.67 21.35 -1.57
N THR A 93 -13.47 22.35 -0.74
CA THR A 93 -14.44 23.42 -0.45
C THR A 93 -13.85 24.78 -0.77
N LEU A 94 -14.71 25.81 -0.82
CA LEU A 94 -14.26 27.18 -1.02
C LEU A 94 -13.34 27.65 0.12
N PRO A 95 -12.26 28.40 -0.18
CA PRO A 95 -11.82 28.79 -1.53
C PRO A 95 -11.21 27.61 -2.30
N LYS A 96 -11.53 27.48 -3.59
CA LYS A 96 -10.97 26.44 -4.47
C LYS A 96 -9.54 26.82 -4.88
N ILE A 97 -8.58 26.13 -4.28
CA ILE A 97 -7.15 26.35 -4.46
C ILE A 97 -6.49 25.02 -4.76
N ALA A 98 -5.63 24.99 -5.78
CA ALA A 98 -4.79 23.86 -6.11
C ALA A 98 -3.31 24.22 -5.98
N MET A 99 -2.46 23.28 -5.58
CA MET A 99 -1.03 23.51 -5.33
C MET A 99 -0.19 22.27 -5.67
N ALA A 100 0.95 22.52 -6.29
CA ALA A 100 2.05 21.58 -6.47
C ALA A 100 3.28 22.10 -5.72
N HIS A 101 4.01 21.17 -5.10
CA HIS A 101 5.11 21.44 -4.18
C HIS A 101 6.34 20.60 -4.57
N ASN A 102 7.49 21.26 -4.68
CA ASN A 102 8.80 20.62 -4.68
C ASN A 102 9.58 21.09 -3.45
N GLY A 103 9.87 20.18 -2.52
CA GLY A 103 10.55 20.52 -1.28
C GLY A 103 10.23 19.53 -0.16
N ASN A 104 10.42 19.98 1.08
CA ASN A 104 10.11 19.24 2.29
C ASN A 104 9.95 20.20 3.48
N ALA A 105 8.85 20.08 4.24
CA ALA A 105 8.65 20.79 5.50
C ALA A 105 9.35 20.05 6.66
N ILE A 106 10.34 20.68 7.29
CA ILE A 106 11.11 20.04 8.38
C ILE A 106 10.31 19.96 9.69
N ASN A 107 9.36 20.88 9.89
CA ASN A 107 8.45 20.91 11.03
C ASN A 107 7.09 20.27 10.71
N TYR A 108 7.03 19.34 9.73
CA TYR A 108 5.81 18.63 9.33
C TYR A 108 5.03 18.06 10.53
N PHE A 109 5.72 17.35 11.44
CA PHE A 109 5.07 16.69 12.58
C PHE A 109 4.47 17.69 13.57
N GLU A 110 5.15 18.80 13.82
CA GLU A 110 4.65 19.87 14.69
C GLU A 110 3.40 20.52 14.09
N LEU A 111 3.45 20.86 12.80
CA LEU A 111 2.32 21.42 12.08
C LEU A 111 1.14 20.44 12.03
N LYS A 112 1.41 19.15 11.82
CA LYS A 112 0.40 18.10 11.84
C LYS A 112 -0.29 18.01 13.20
N GLU A 113 0.47 17.97 14.28
CA GLU A 113 -0.09 17.93 15.65
C GLU A 113 -0.91 19.18 15.97
N GLU A 114 -0.44 20.37 15.58
CA GLU A 114 -1.18 21.63 15.73
C GLU A 114 -2.53 21.56 15.00
N PHE A 115 -2.53 21.08 13.74
CA PHE A 115 -3.74 20.96 12.94
C PHE A 115 -4.73 19.95 13.52
N LEU A 116 -4.25 18.78 13.94
CA LEU A 116 -5.10 17.75 14.55
C LEU A 116 -5.73 18.23 15.87
N LYS A 117 -4.98 18.97 16.69
CA LYS A 117 -5.49 19.59 17.94
C LYS A 117 -6.58 20.63 17.67
N GLN A 118 -6.53 21.32 16.53
CA GLN A 118 -7.56 22.26 16.09
C GLN A 118 -8.77 21.57 15.46
N GLY A 119 -8.82 20.23 15.44
CA GLY A 119 -9.92 19.44 14.91
C GLY A 119 -9.91 19.25 13.39
N TYR A 120 -8.82 19.62 12.72
CA TYR A 120 -8.72 19.44 11.26
C TYR A 120 -8.43 17.99 10.90
N LYS A 121 -9.12 17.50 9.86
CA LYS A 121 -8.83 16.21 9.24
C LYS A 121 -7.78 16.39 8.13
N LEU A 122 -6.80 15.50 8.11
CA LEU A 122 -5.83 15.35 7.02
C LEU A 122 -6.19 14.12 6.20
N GLU A 123 -6.17 14.27 4.88
CA GLU A 123 -6.57 13.24 3.91
C GLU A 123 -5.35 12.49 3.35
N THR A 124 -4.17 13.07 3.50
CA THR A 124 -2.92 12.58 2.95
C THR A 124 -1.84 12.49 4.02
N THR A 125 -0.69 11.97 3.63
CA THR A 125 0.50 11.89 4.49
C THR A 125 1.63 12.80 4.05
N VAL A 126 1.38 13.67 3.06
CA VAL A 126 2.37 14.56 2.49
C VAL A 126 2.28 15.96 3.09
N ASP A 127 3.43 16.61 3.21
CA ASP A 127 3.54 17.98 3.72
C ASP A 127 2.82 19.03 2.86
N SER A 128 2.70 18.79 1.55
CA SER A 128 2.00 19.66 0.62
C SER A 128 0.53 19.89 0.97
N GLU A 129 -0.14 18.93 1.65
CA GLU A 129 -1.50 19.14 2.16
C GLU A 129 -1.53 20.18 3.29
N LEU A 130 -0.57 20.12 4.21
CA LEU A 130 -0.48 21.09 5.31
C LEU A 130 -0.16 22.48 4.77
N ILE A 131 0.80 22.59 3.84
CA ILE A 131 1.15 23.86 3.20
C ILE A 131 -0.06 24.45 2.47
N LEU A 132 -0.78 23.63 1.69
CA LEU A 132 -2.01 24.04 1.01
C LEU A 132 -3.08 24.52 1.99
N LYS A 133 -3.30 23.81 3.11
CA LYS A 133 -4.30 24.20 4.09
C LYS A 133 -3.91 25.47 4.86
N ILE A 134 -2.64 25.64 5.24
CA ILE A 134 -2.14 26.88 5.87
C ILE A 134 -2.44 28.07 4.97
N PHE A 135 -2.07 27.97 3.69
CA PHE A 135 -2.36 29.00 2.70
C PHE A 135 -3.86 29.24 2.53
N ALA A 136 -4.64 28.17 2.32
CA ALA A 136 -6.07 28.28 2.04
C ALA A 136 -6.87 28.86 3.21
N TYR A 137 -6.53 28.53 4.45
CA TYR A 137 -7.22 29.07 5.63
C TYR A 137 -6.96 30.56 5.83
N LYS A 138 -5.72 31.01 5.61
CA LYS A 138 -5.42 32.45 5.65
C LYS A 138 -6.18 33.17 4.54
N TYR A 139 -6.12 32.63 3.31
CA TYR A 139 -6.80 33.21 2.16
C TYR A 139 -8.33 33.26 2.33
N GLN A 140 -8.93 32.26 2.98
CA GLN A 140 -10.36 32.26 3.27
C GLN A 140 -10.78 33.46 4.11
N LYS A 141 -9.93 33.91 5.05
CA LYS A 141 -10.23 35.01 5.99
C LYS A 141 -10.08 36.39 5.37
N ASN A 142 -9.03 36.62 4.58
CA ASN A 142 -8.67 37.97 4.11
C ASN A 142 -8.77 38.16 2.59
N LYS A 143 -8.87 37.07 1.82
CA LYS A 143 -8.84 37.07 0.34
C LYS A 143 -7.59 37.75 -0.24
N ASP A 144 -6.50 37.73 0.50
CA ASP A 144 -5.23 38.35 0.14
C ASP A 144 -4.16 37.28 -0.09
N PHE A 145 -3.60 37.29 -1.31
CA PHE A 145 -2.56 36.34 -1.73
C PHE A 145 -1.25 36.53 -0.94
N PHE A 146 -0.76 37.75 -0.82
CA PHE A 146 0.55 38.04 -0.21
C PHE A 146 0.52 37.76 1.29
N GLU A 147 -0.55 38.14 1.98
CA GLU A 147 -0.73 37.79 3.40
C GLU A 147 -0.86 36.28 3.64
N SER A 148 -1.38 35.53 2.66
CA SER A 148 -1.45 34.06 2.71
C SER A 148 -0.09 33.42 2.44
N ALA A 149 0.71 33.98 1.54
CA ALA A 149 2.10 33.58 1.34
C ALA A 149 2.96 33.88 2.58
N LYS A 150 2.75 35.02 3.23
CA LYS A 150 3.38 35.39 4.49
C LYS A 150 3.12 34.37 5.60
N GLU A 151 1.87 33.91 5.75
CA GLU A 151 1.53 32.87 6.72
C GLU A 151 2.29 31.56 6.45
N VAL A 152 2.46 31.19 5.18
CA VAL A 152 3.29 30.02 4.81
C VAL A 152 4.74 30.24 5.20
N PHE A 153 5.32 31.42 4.94
CA PHE A 153 6.70 31.74 5.32
C PHE A 153 6.94 31.72 6.84
N GLU A 154 5.95 32.18 7.62
CA GLU A 154 6.04 32.22 9.08
C GLU A 154 5.90 30.83 9.72
N LYS A 155 4.99 29.99 9.20
CA LYS A 155 4.68 28.68 9.80
C LYS A 155 5.53 27.54 9.26
N VAL A 156 5.87 27.53 7.98
CA VAL A 156 6.52 26.38 7.33
C VAL A 156 8.03 26.58 7.31
N LYS A 157 8.74 25.73 8.06
CA LYS A 157 10.20 25.64 8.03
C LYS A 157 10.64 24.56 7.06
N GLY A 158 11.77 24.74 6.41
CA GLY A 158 12.26 23.80 5.42
C GLY A 158 12.44 24.46 4.06
N SER A 159 12.25 23.67 3.01
CA SER A 159 12.38 24.15 1.63
C SER A 159 11.12 23.88 0.85
N TYR A 160 10.72 24.79 -0.02
CA TYR A 160 9.55 24.64 -0.86
C TYR A 160 9.64 25.60 -2.05
N ALA A 161 9.45 25.05 -3.23
CA ALA A 161 8.97 25.77 -4.39
C ALA A 161 7.52 25.36 -4.60
N LEU A 162 6.62 26.33 -4.67
CA LEU A 162 5.19 26.13 -4.80
C LEU A 162 4.72 26.76 -6.09
N VAL A 163 3.84 26.06 -6.80
CA VAL A 163 3.05 26.62 -7.90
C VAL A 163 1.60 26.23 -7.68
N GLY A 164 0.69 27.18 -7.79
CA GLY A 164 -0.71 26.92 -7.52
C GLY A 164 -1.68 27.80 -8.29
N VAL A 165 -2.96 27.46 -8.18
CA VAL A 165 -4.07 28.15 -8.84
C VAL A 165 -5.11 28.51 -7.79
N ILE A 166 -5.51 29.77 -7.75
CA ILE A 166 -6.73 30.21 -7.09
C ILE A 166 -7.79 30.30 -8.19
N ALA A 167 -8.78 29.40 -8.17
CA ALA A 167 -9.65 29.12 -9.32
C ALA A 167 -10.30 30.38 -9.92
N ASP A 168 -10.76 31.29 -9.08
CA ASP A 168 -11.43 32.52 -9.49
C ASP A 168 -10.47 33.70 -9.75
N LYS A 169 -9.17 33.59 -9.47
CA LYS A 169 -8.22 34.71 -9.52
C LYS A 169 -7.06 34.55 -10.48
N GLY A 170 -6.33 33.43 -10.46
CA GLY A 170 -5.09 33.32 -11.23
C GLY A 170 -4.09 32.27 -10.76
N LEU A 171 -2.92 32.31 -11.39
CA LEU A 171 -1.77 31.46 -11.11
C LEU A 171 -0.86 32.14 -10.09
N PHE A 172 -0.25 31.36 -9.18
CA PHE A 172 0.74 31.87 -8.26
C PHE A 172 1.97 30.98 -8.14
N ALA A 173 3.05 31.57 -7.64
CA ALA A 173 4.30 30.91 -7.32
C ALA A 173 4.87 31.45 -6.01
N ILE A 174 5.43 30.58 -5.18
CA ILE A 174 6.06 30.96 -3.90
C ILE A 174 7.36 30.18 -3.75
N ARG A 175 8.43 30.84 -3.32
CA ARG A 175 9.74 30.20 -3.10
C ARG A 175 10.23 30.43 -1.68
N ASP A 176 10.74 29.37 -1.04
CA ASP A 176 11.21 29.43 0.34
C ASP A 176 12.23 30.57 0.60
N PRO A 177 12.28 31.14 1.82
CA PRO A 177 13.12 32.29 2.15
C PRO A 177 14.63 32.08 1.91
N HIS A 178 15.10 30.83 1.93
CA HIS A 178 16.49 30.48 1.65
C HIS A 178 16.76 30.24 0.16
N GLY A 179 15.71 30.12 -0.67
CA GLY A 179 15.80 29.80 -2.09
C GLY A 179 16.35 28.41 -2.39
N ILE A 180 16.16 27.44 -1.49
CA ILE A 180 16.81 26.12 -1.55
C ILE A 180 16.38 25.37 -2.81
N ARG A 181 15.09 25.35 -3.13
CA ARG A 181 14.55 24.68 -4.33
C ARG A 181 14.47 25.66 -5.51
N PRO A 182 14.78 25.24 -6.75
CA PRO A 182 14.76 26.13 -7.90
C PRO A 182 13.32 26.40 -8.37
N LEU A 183 13.08 27.64 -8.81
CA LEU A 183 11.80 28.07 -9.39
C LEU A 183 12.06 29.23 -10.35
N VAL A 184 11.64 29.08 -11.60
CA VAL A 184 11.91 30.04 -12.68
C VAL A 184 10.62 30.48 -13.37
N LEU A 185 10.66 31.66 -13.96
CA LEU A 185 9.57 32.28 -14.70
C LEU A 185 9.96 32.47 -16.17
N GLY A 186 9.05 32.07 -17.07
CA GLY A 186 9.16 32.24 -18.51
C GLY A 186 7.92 32.89 -19.10
N LYS A 187 8.05 33.48 -20.30
CA LYS A 187 6.98 34.15 -21.01
C LYS A 187 6.95 33.77 -22.50
N LYS A 188 5.76 33.60 -23.07
CA LYS A 188 5.51 33.44 -24.52
C LYS A 188 4.28 34.23 -24.90
N GLY A 189 4.45 35.38 -25.55
CA GLY A 189 3.34 36.26 -25.92
C GLY A 189 2.43 36.60 -24.71
N ASN A 190 1.16 36.20 -24.79
CA ASN A 190 0.16 36.32 -23.72
C ASN A 190 0.06 35.05 -22.85
N SER A 191 1.19 34.45 -22.52
CA SER A 191 1.26 33.30 -21.62
C SER A 191 2.50 33.35 -20.75
N TYR A 192 2.35 32.92 -19.50
CA TYR A 192 3.43 32.77 -18.54
C TYR A 192 3.52 31.33 -18.07
N MET A 193 4.75 30.88 -17.84
CA MET A 193 5.06 29.56 -17.28
C MET A 193 5.97 29.73 -16.08
N VAL A 194 5.63 29.07 -14.98
CA VAL A 194 6.51 28.89 -13.83
C VAL A 194 6.92 27.43 -13.78
N ALA A 195 8.21 27.14 -13.61
CA ALA A 195 8.70 25.76 -13.60
C ALA A 195 9.88 25.59 -12.65
N SER A 196 10.17 24.34 -12.26
CA SER A 196 11.39 24.04 -11.48
C SER A 196 12.68 24.34 -12.25
N GLU A 197 12.68 24.22 -13.58
CA GLU A 197 13.87 24.43 -14.42
C GLU A 197 13.53 25.05 -15.76
N THR A 198 14.51 25.76 -16.35
CA THR A 198 14.35 26.45 -17.65
C THR A 198 14.23 25.50 -18.85
N VAL A 199 14.56 24.21 -18.71
CA VAL A 199 14.35 23.23 -19.79
C VAL A 199 12.89 23.08 -20.18
N ALA A 200 11.95 23.32 -19.26
CA ALA A 200 10.52 23.37 -19.55
C ALA A 200 10.17 24.50 -20.53
N PHE A 201 10.93 25.60 -20.51
CA PHE A 201 10.74 26.72 -21.43
C PHE A 201 11.25 26.39 -22.83
N GLN A 202 12.41 25.72 -22.91
CA GLN A 202 13.06 25.38 -24.18
C GLN A 202 12.20 24.46 -25.05
N VAL A 203 11.46 23.54 -24.43
CA VAL A 203 10.59 22.59 -25.16
C VAL A 203 9.21 23.17 -25.53
N SER A 204 8.88 24.36 -25.03
CA SER A 204 7.57 25.00 -25.25
C SER A 204 7.68 26.43 -25.82
N ASP A 205 8.89 26.82 -26.25
CA ASP A 205 9.27 28.16 -26.76
C ASP A 205 8.89 29.32 -25.83
N TYR A 206 9.09 29.15 -24.52
CA TYR A 206 9.02 30.26 -23.58
C TYR A 206 10.39 30.92 -23.47
N GLU A 207 10.42 32.24 -23.43
CA GLU A 207 11.62 33.00 -23.13
C GLU A 207 11.81 33.05 -21.62
N PHE A 208 13.03 32.77 -21.15
CA PHE A 208 13.39 32.91 -19.74
C PHE A 208 13.30 34.39 -19.32
N VAL A 209 12.57 34.67 -18.25
CA VAL A 209 12.46 36.02 -17.68
C VAL A 209 13.44 36.18 -16.53
N ARG A 210 13.30 35.37 -15.47
CA ARG A 210 14.14 35.37 -14.28
C ARG A 210 13.85 34.17 -13.38
N ASP A 211 14.73 33.93 -12.41
CA ASP A 211 14.42 33.13 -11.24
C ASP A 211 13.41 33.85 -10.32
N ILE A 212 12.53 33.10 -9.66
CA ILE A 212 11.74 33.59 -8.54
C ILE A 212 12.70 33.75 -7.35
N ALA A 213 12.80 34.92 -6.75
CA ALA A 213 13.76 35.22 -5.70
C ALA A 213 13.45 34.43 -4.39
N PRO A 214 14.46 34.19 -3.54
CA PRO A 214 14.24 33.64 -2.19
C PRO A 214 13.24 34.50 -1.40
N GLY A 215 12.23 33.86 -0.80
CA GLY A 215 11.19 34.55 -0.02
C GLY A 215 10.17 35.34 -0.85
N GLU A 216 10.19 35.18 -2.17
CA GLU A 216 9.28 35.85 -3.09
C GLU A 216 7.97 35.08 -3.23
N ALA A 217 6.87 35.82 -3.22
CA ALA A 217 5.56 35.38 -3.66
C ALA A 217 5.20 36.16 -4.93
N LEU A 218 4.77 35.44 -5.97
CA LEU A 218 4.41 35.98 -7.27
C LEU A 218 2.99 35.55 -7.64
N PHE A 219 2.18 36.49 -8.14
CA PHE A 219 0.81 36.27 -8.58
C PHE A 219 0.60 36.78 -10.01
N ILE A 220 -0.12 36.01 -10.83
CA ILE A 220 -0.49 36.37 -12.20
C ILE A 220 -2.02 36.29 -12.34
N SER A 221 -2.66 37.44 -12.55
CA SER A 221 -4.11 37.54 -12.70
C SER A 221 -4.60 36.83 -13.97
N LYS A 222 -5.72 36.11 -13.87
CA LYS A 222 -6.36 35.47 -15.02
C LYS A 222 -6.99 36.45 -16.01
N ASP A 223 -7.37 37.64 -15.57
CA ASP A 223 -8.20 38.54 -16.38
C ASP A 223 -7.37 39.34 -17.37
N ASN A 224 -6.19 39.81 -16.93
CA ASN A 224 -5.32 40.69 -17.71
C ASN A 224 -3.86 40.25 -17.77
N LEU A 225 -3.52 39.10 -17.16
CA LEU A 225 -2.14 38.62 -17.01
C LEU A 225 -1.21 39.62 -16.32
N LYS A 226 -1.76 40.55 -15.52
CA LYS A 226 -0.98 41.43 -14.67
C LYS A 226 -0.26 40.57 -13.64
N MET A 227 1.05 40.78 -13.56
CA MET A 227 1.93 40.11 -12.64
C MET A 227 2.27 41.05 -11.49
N GLU A 228 2.13 40.55 -10.27
CA GLU A 228 2.50 41.23 -9.04
C GLU A 228 3.42 40.31 -8.25
N SER A 229 4.43 40.87 -7.59
CA SER A 229 5.44 40.09 -6.88
C SER A 229 6.01 40.86 -5.71
N GLU A 230 6.24 40.17 -4.59
CA GLU A 230 6.78 40.75 -3.36
C GLU A 230 7.78 39.77 -2.71
N ILE A 231 8.92 40.28 -2.27
CA ILE A 231 9.84 39.55 -1.38
C ILE A 231 9.36 39.81 0.05
N ILE A 232 8.68 38.81 0.63
CA ILE A 232 7.98 38.96 1.92
C ILE A 232 8.92 38.67 3.10
N LEU A 233 9.81 37.69 2.95
CA LEU A 233 10.74 37.28 4.01
C LEU A 233 12.13 36.99 3.45
N GLU A 234 13.10 37.83 3.80
CA GLU A 234 14.50 37.62 3.43
C GLU A 234 15.24 36.76 4.48
N LYS A 235 15.99 35.76 4.00
CA LYS A 235 16.96 34.99 4.79
C LYS A 235 18.27 34.83 4.00
N GLU A 236 19.30 34.32 4.68
CA GLU A 236 20.54 33.94 4.01
C GLU A 236 20.28 32.90 2.91
N LYS A 237 20.84 33.11 1.73
CA LYS A 237 20.61 32.22 0.58
C LYS A 237 21.34 30.89 0.78
N ALA A 238 20.64 29.79 0.52
CA ALA A 238 21.17 28.44 0.68
C ALA A 238 20.72 27.51 -0.46
N HIS A 239 20.93 27.92 -1.72
CA HIS A 239 20.52 27.15 -2.88
C HIS A 239 21.06 25.71 -2.83
N CYS A 240 20.25 24.71 -3.20
CA CYS A 240 20.68 23.31 -3.13
C CYS A 240 21.92 23.05 -4.02
N MET A 241 23.05 22.67 -3.41
CA MET A 241 24.28 22.34 -4.17
C MET A 241 24.07 21.13 -5.10
N PHE A 242 23.18 20.21 -4.71
CA PHE A 242 22.98 18.95 -5.42
C PHE A 242 22.25 19.11 -6.76
N GLU A 243 21.53 20.23 -6.94
CA GLU A 243 20.97 20.62 -8.25
C GLU A 243 22.08 20.80 -9.30
N TRP A 244 23.17 21.45 -8.90
CA TRP A 244 24.31 21.72 -9.76
C TRP A 244 25.12 20.47 -10.07
N VAL A 245 25.40 19.67 -9.03
CA VAL A 245 26.23 18.47 -9.13
C VAL A 245 25.56 17.41 -10.00
N TYR A 246 24.27 17.12 -9.76
CA TYR A 246 23.62 15.94 -10.31
C TYR A 246 22.21 16.19 -10.82
N PHE A 247 21.36 16.81 -10.00
CA PHE A 247 19.92 16.63 -10.14
C PHE A 247 19.27 17.44 -11.27
N ALA A 248 19.72 18.67 -11.49
CA ALA A 248 19.18 19.50 -12.56
C ALA A 248 19.65 19.02 -13.94
N SER A 249 18.88 19.32 -14.97
CA SER A 249 19.31 19.11 -16.35
C SER A 249 20.52 20.00 -16.65
N PRO A 250 21.54 19.50 -17.38
CA PRO A 250 22.68 20.33 -17.80
C PRO A 250 22.24 21.51 -18.69
N ASN A 251 21.11 21.39 -19.40
CA ASN A 251 20.56 22.43 -20.26
C ASN A 251 19.84 23.55 -19.50
N SER A 252 19.73 23.41 -18.18
CA SER A 252 19.06 24.40 -17.35
C SER A 252 19.98 25.53 -16.92
N MET A 253 19.34 26.68 -16.65
CA MET A 253 19.91 27.75 -15.88
C MET A 253 19.21 27.81 -14.52
N ILE A 254 20.00 28.00 -13.47
CA ILE A 254 19.51 28.21 -12.11
C ILE A 254 20.20 29.46 -11.61
N GLU A 255 19.46 30.44 -11.12
CA GLU A 255 20.04 31.67 -10.56
C GLU A 255 20.98 32.39 -11.54
N GLY A 256 20.55 32.47 -12.81
CA GLY A 256 21.30 33.04 -13.92
C GLY A 256 22.59 32.30 -14.31
N ARG A 257 22.87 31.11 -13.77
CA ARG A 257 24.06 30.31 -14.10
C ARG A 257 23.70 29.01 -14.82
N SER A 258 24.49 28.64 -15.83
CA SER A 258 24.32 27.38 -16.56
C SER A 258 24.82 26.20 -15.73
N VAL A 259 23.96 25.18 -15.57
CA VAL A 259 24.33 23.93 -14.89
C VAL A 259 25.46 23.22 -15.63
N TYR A 260 25.41 23.17 -16.97
CA TYR A 260 26.48 22.61 -17.78
C TYR A 260 27.84 23.29 -17.53
N LYS A 261 27.90 24.63 -17.53
CA LYS A 261 29.15 25.36 -17.26
C LYS A 261 29.68 25.10 -15.85
N ALA A 262 28.79 24.98 -14.87
CA ALA A 262 29.18 24.66 -13.51
C ALA A 262 29.81 23.24 -13.42
N ARG A 263 29.24 22.25 -14.13
CA ARG A 263 29.80 20.89 -14.21
C ARG A 263 31.13 20.83 -14.97
N LEU A 264 31.33 21.67 -15.98
CA LEU A 264 32.66 21.85 -16.60
C LEU A 264 33.66 22.38 -15.56
N ALA A 265 33.29 23.38 -14.77
CA ALA A 265 34.16 23.93 -13.73
C ALA A 265 34.55 22.86 -12.67
N LEU A 266 33.65 21.94 -12.31
CA LEU A 266 33.98 20.79 -11.46
C LEU A 266 35.08 19.93 -12.09
N GLY A 267 34.92 19.55 -13.36
CA GLY A 267 35.91 18.76 -14.10
C GLY A 267 37.27 19.46 -14.22
N LYS A 268 37.27 20.79 -14.41
CA LYS A 268 38.50 21.58 -14.44
C LYS A 268 39.24 21.52 -13.10
N LEU A 269 38.55 21.75 -11.99
CA LEU A 269 39.16 21.74 -10.66
C LEU A 269 39.64 20.33 -10.25
N LEU A 270 38.97 19.28 -10.70
CA LEU A 270 39.43 17.91 -10.50
C LEU A 270 40.81 17.63 -11.12
N SER A 271 41.25 18.41 -12.12
CA SER A 271 42.55 18.20 -12.77
C SER A 271 43.75 18.44 -11.85
N ASP A 272 43.56 19.23 -10.78
CA ASP A 272 44.58 19.51 -9.77
C ASP A 272 44.84 18.32 -8.83
N TYR A 273 43.96 17.31 -8.84
CA TYR A 273 44.00 16.18 -7.90
C TYR A 273 44.50 14.88 -8.51
N ILE A 274 44.60 14.80 -9.84
CA ILE A 274 44.98 13.57 -10.53
C ILE A 274 46.49 13.49 -10.78
N ASP A 275 47.04 12.28 -10.70
CA ASP A 275 48.38 11.97 -11.18
C ASP A 275 48.31 11.60 -12.66
N LYS A 276 48.63 12.56 -13.53
CA LYS A 276 48.46 12.44 -14.99
C LYS A 276 49.30 11.30 -15.59
N ASP A 277 50.45 10.99 -15.02
CA ASP A 277 51.36 9.96 -15.53
C ASP A 277 50.86 8.53 -15.26
N LYS A 278 49.89 8.39 -14.35
CA LYS A 278 49.27 7.11 -13.98
C LYS A 278 47.95 6.82 -14.68
N ILE A 279 47.44 7.73 -15.51
CA ILE A 279 46.13 7.59 -16.16
C ILE A 279 46.32 7.66 -17.68
N GLU A 280 45.90 6.61 -18.38
CA GLU A 280 45.95 6.57 -19.85
C GLU A 280 44.63 6.98 -20.49
N VAL A 281 43.49 6.74 -19.83
CA VAL A 281 42.15 7.00 -20.35
C VAL A 281 41.25 7.56 -19.27
N ILE A 282 40.52 8.63 -19.57
CA ILE A 282 39.42 9.14 -18.74
C ILE A 282 38.10 8.68 -19.35
N LEU A 283 37.23 8.13 -18.51
CA LEU A 283 35.87 7.76 -18.89
C LEU A 283 34.84 8.26 -17.86
N PRO A 284 33.61 8.55 -18.30
CA PRO A 284 32.54 8.94 -17.40
C PRO A 284 31.77 7.73 -16.88
N VAL A 285 31.09 7.91 -15.75
CA VAL A 285 29.86 7.17 -15.45
C VAL A 285 28.71 7.84 -16.20
N PRO A 286 28.07 7.16 -17.17
CA PRO A 286 27.00 7.76 -17.95
C PRO A 286 25.68 7.83 -17.14
N ASP A 287 24.92 8.91 -17.21
CA ASP A 287 25.12 10.10 -18.08
C ASP A 287 25.70 11.29 -17.31
N SER A 288 25.64 11.28 -15.97
CA SER A 288 25.90 12.42 -15.09
C SER A 288 27.37 12.83 -15.01
N GLY A 289 28.31 11.88 -15.07
CA GLY A 289 29.74 12.15 -15.00
C GLY A 289 30.36 12.72 -16.28
N ARG A 290 29.62 12.73 -17.41
CA ARG A 290 30.14 13.08 -18.75
C ARG A 290 30.78 14.46 -18.82
N THR A 291 30.07 15.49 -18.37
CA THR A 291 30.55 16.87 -18.48
C THR A 291 31.84 17.10 -17.70
N ALA A 292 31.93 16.57 -16.48
CA ALA A 292 33.13 16.67 -15.66
C ALA A 292 34.29 15.86 -16.25
N ALA A 293 34.03 14.65 -16.75
CA ALA A 293 35.04 13.80 -17.39
C ALA A 293 35.64 14.42 -18.66
N ILE A 294 34.80 14.99 -19.52
CA ILE A 294 35.23 15.68 -20.74
C ILE A 294 36.16 16.84 -20.36
N LYS A 295 35.73 17.68 -19.41
CA LYS A 295 36.54 18.83 -19.02
C LYS A 295 37.83 18.44 -18.31
N LEU A 296 37.79 17.42 -17.47
CA LEU A 296 38.99 16.87 -16.84
C LEU A 296 39.98 16.37 -17.90
N SER A 297 39.51 15.67 -18.93
CA SER A 297 40.32 15.20 -20.05
C SER A 297 40.99 16.33 -20.81
N GLU A 298 40.26 17.40 -21.14
CA GLU A 298 40.81 18.58 -21.80
C GLU A 298 41.94 19.25 -20.99
N GLU A 299 41.73 19.46 -19.70
CA GLU A 299 42.69 20.15 -18.82
C GLU A 299 43.87 19.24 -18.44
N ALA A 300 43.65 17.92 -18.41
CA ALA A 300 44.69 16.95 -18.14
C ALA A 300 45.56 16.64 -19.36
N GLY A 301 45.05 16.84 -20.58
CA GLY A 301 45.69 16.36 -21.81
C GLY A 301 45.64 14.83 -21.96
N ILE A 302 44.69 14.17 -21.29
CA ILE A 302 44.52 12.71 -21.27
C ILE A 302 43.32 12.36 -22.14
N ILE A 303 43.36 11.24 -22.86
CA ILE A 303 42.32 10.90 -23.83
C ILE A 303 40.97 10.56 -23.15
N TYR A 304 39.90 11.17 -23.64
CA TYR A 304 38.53 10.82 -23.26
C TYR A 304 38.00 9.66 -24.10
N ARG A 305 37.34 8.69 -23.45
CA ARG A 305 36.61 7.62 -24.13
C ARG A 305 35.35 7.21 -23.37
N GLU A 306 34.33 6.76 -24.11
CA GLU A 306 33.14 6.12 -23.54
C GLU A 306 33.47 4.65 -23.19
N GLY A 307 34.11 4.44 -22.04
CA GLY A 307 34.47 3.09 -21.55
C GLY A 307 33.29 2.30 -20.97
N LEU A 308 32.20 2.97 -20.61
CA LEU A 308 30.98 2.38 -20.07
C LEU A 308 29.78 2.82 -20.90
N ILE A 309 28.95 1.87 -21.32
CA ILE A 309 27.71 2.14 -22.07
C ILE A 309 26.52 1.80 -21.20
N LYS A 310 25.63 2.78 -21.02
CA LYS A 310 24.34 2.61 -20.35
C LYS A 310 23.32 1.97 -21.26
N ASP A 311 22.72 0.89 -20.80
CA ASP A 311 21.59 0.26 -21.49
C ASP A 311 20.34 1.12 -21.31
N ARG A 312 19.94 1.82 -22.39
CA ARG A 312 18.79 2.74 -22.38
C ARG A 312 17.45 2.03 -22.26
N TYR A 313 17.41 0.72 -22.51
CA TYR A 313 16.20 -0.09 -22.50
C TYR A 313 16.11 -0.98 -21.27
N SER A 314 17.03 -0.85 -20.31
CA SER A 314 16.92 -1.57 -19.05
C SER A 314 15.61 -1.20 -18.35
N GLN A 315 14.68 -2.15 -18.27
CA GLN A 315 13.42 -1.95 -17.56
C GLN A 315 13.70 -1.70 -16.06
N ARG A 316 12.74 -1.08 -15.36
CA ARG A 316 12.84 -0.95 -13.89
C ARG A 316 12.99 -2.35 -13.31
N THR A 317 14.04 -2.55 -12.52
CA THR A 317 14.32 -3.82 -11.82
C THR A 317 13.17 -4.27 -10.92
N PHE A 318 12.28 -3.34 -10.51
CA PHE A 318 11.06 -3.62 -9.77
C PHE A 318 10.01 -4.43 -10.53
N ILE A 319 10.04 -4.45 -11.87
CA ILE A 319 9.08 -5.19 -12.71
C ILE A 319 9.55 -6.65 -12.91
N MET A 320 10.74 -7.00 -12.40
CA MET A 320 11.37 -8.29 -12.66
C MET A 320 11.06 -9.28 -11.54
N SER A 321 10.43 -10.38 -11.95
CA SER A 321 9.70 -11.28 -11.09
C SER A 321 10.59 -12.05 -10.09
N SER A 322 11.87 -12.34 -10.43
CA SER A 322 12.81 -13.00 -9.51
C SER A 322 13.99 -12.13 -9.04
N GLN A 323 14.46 -12.35 -7.81
CA GLN A 323 15.64 -11.69 -7.23
C GLN A 323 16.92 -12.00 -8.00
N LYS A 324 17.05 -13.22 -8.56
CA LYS A 324 18.15 -13.61 -9.46
C LYS A 324 18.13 -12.82 -10.78
N LEU A 325 16.95 -12.54 -11.34
CA LEU A 325 16.79 -11.69 -12.52
C LEU A 325 17.09 -10.23 -12.18
N ARG A 326 16.70 -9.73 -11.00
CA ARG A 326 17.06 -8.40 -10.52
C ARG A 326 18.58 -8.24 -10.40
N GLU A 327 19.27 -9.19 -9.80
CA GLU A 327 20.74 -9.18 -9.71
C GLU A 327 21.42 -9.23 -11.09
N LYS A 328 20.91 -10.04 -12.03
CA LYS A 328 21.39 -10.07 -13.42
C LYS A 328 21.09 -8.78 -14.20
N ALA A 329 19.95 -8.14 -13.96
CA ALA A 329 19.56 -6.90 -14.62
C ALA A 329 20.29 -5.67 -14.06
N VAL A 330 20.62 -5.66 -12.75
CA VAL A 330 21.54 -4.67 -12.19
C VAL A 330 22.92 -4.80 -12.85
N LYS A 331 23.41 -6.03 -13.06
CA LYS A 331 24.65 -6.29 -13.81
C LYS A 331 24.59 -5.86 -15.28
N SER A 332 23.39 -5.72 -15.88
CA SER A 332 23.24 -5.37 -17.30
C SER A 332 23.06 -3.86 -17.57
N LYS A 333 22.93 -3.01 -16.53
CA LYS A 333 22.68 -1.56 -16.72
C LYS A 333 23.85 -0.80 -17.35
N LEU A 334 25.08 -1.21 -17.06
CA LEU A 334 26.30 -0.64 -17.61
C LEU A 334 27.17 -1.74 -18.18
N ARG A 335 27.58 -1.61 -19.45
CA ARG A 335 28.46 -2.57 -20.13
C ARG A 335 29.84 -1.96 -20.37
N PRO A 336 30.93 -2.68 -20.10
CA PRO A 336 32.27 -2.22 -20.39
C PRO A 336 32.57 -2.34 -21.88
N VAL A 337 33.28 -1.36 -22.45
CA VAL A 337 33.79 -1.42 -23.83
C VAL A 337 35.21 -1.96 -23.79
N ILE A 338 35.34 -3.29 -23.89
CA ILE A 338 36.61 -4.02 -23.68
C ILE A 338 37.75 -3.44 -24.54
N SER A 339 37.50 -3.14 -25.81
CA SER A 339 38.51 -2.60 -26.74
C SER A 339 39.09 -1.23 -26.34
N ILE A 340 38.45 -0.53 -25.40
CA ILE A 340 38.92 0.74 -24.84
C ILE A 340 39.64 0.53 -23.50
N LEU A 341 39.28 -0.53 -22.77
CA LEU A 341 39.59 -0.73 -21.36
C LEU A 341 40.72 -1.73 -21.11
N GLU A 342 40.87 -2.74 -21.97
CA GLU A 342 41.80 -3.85 -21.79
C GLU A 342 43.25 -3.36 -21.64
N ASP A 343 43.93 -3.81 -20.60
CA ASP A 343 45.30 -3.47 -20.21
C ASP A 343 45.59 -1.98 -19.97
N LYS A 344 44.55 -1.15 -19.78
CA LYS A 344 44.69 0.30 -19.53
C LYS A 344 44.61 0.66 -18.05
N ARG A 345 45.32 1.73 -17.67
CA ARG A 345 45.10 2.44 -16.40
C ARG A 345 44.09 3.56 -16.63
N VAL A 346 42.95 3.50 -15.96
CA VAL A 346 41.81 4.37 -16.26
C VAL A 346 41.39 5.23 -15.09
N ALA A 347 40.88 6.41 -15.37
CA ALA A 347 40.17 7.25 -14.43
C ALA A 347 38.67 7.25 -14.77
N VAL A 348 37.83 6.82 -13.84
CA VAL A 348 36.38 6.84 -13.97
C VAL A 348 35.81 7.98 -13.16
N VAL A 349 35.06 8.88 -13.80
CA VAL A 349 34.50 10.08 -13.19
C VAL A 349 33.00 9.92 -12.99
N ASP A 350 32.56 10.00 -11.74
CA ASP A 350 31.16 9.97 -11.32
C ASP A 350 30.76 11.29 -10.67
N ASP A 351 29.48 11.62 -10.66
CA ASP A 351 29.02 12.88 -10.06
C ASP A 351 29.19 12.87 -8.54
N SER A 352 28.79 11.78 -7.88
CA SER A 352 28.74 11.65 -6.42
C SER A 352 28.83 10.19 -5.96
N ILE A 353 29.23 9.95 -4.71
CA ILE A 353 29.20 8.62 -4.08
C ILE A 353 28.32 8.70 -2.84
N VAL A 354 27.17 8.01 -2.88
CA VAL A 354 26.18 7.98 -1.79
C VAL A 354 26.33 6.71 -0.94
N ARG A 355 25.76 5.58 -1.40
CA ARG A 355 25.85 4.28 -0.71
C ARG A 355 27.09 3.47 -1.07
N GLY A 356 27.81 3.87 -2.12
CA GLY A 356 28.99 3.17 -2.65
C GLY A 356 28.71 1.86 -3.39
N THR A 357 27.52 1.26 -3.28
CA THR A 357 27.19 -0.02 -3.93
C THR A 357 27.23 0.07 -5.46
N THR A 358 26.64 1.12 -6.05
CA THR A 358 26.71 1.38 -7.49
C THR A 358 28.14 1.59 -7.95
N SER A 359 28.90 2.45 -7.26
CA SER A 359 30.30 2.74 -7.57
C SER A 359 31.17 1.48 -7.48
N ARG A 360 30.97 0.62 -6.48
CA ARG A 360 31.65 -0.67 -6.35
C ARG A 360 31.31 -1.61 -7.52
N ASN A 361 30.05 -1.65 -7.94
CA ASN A 361 29.66 -2.44 -9.10
C ASN A 361 30.29 -1.92 -10.38
N ILE A 362 30.40 -0.60 -10.56
CA ILE A 362 31.11 0.01 -11.69
C ILE A 362 32.58 -0.43 -11.71
N VAL A 363 33.27 -0.36 -10.57
CA VAL A 363 34.66 -0.83 -10.45
C VAL A 363 34.78 -2.30 -10.83
N LYS A 364 33.88 -3.16 -10.36
CA LYS A 364 33.84 -4.58 -10.75
C LYS A 364 33.61 -4.79 -12.24
N THR A 365 32.70 -4.03 -12.84
CA THR A 365 32.44 -4.07 -14.29
C THR A 365 33.67 -3.65 -15.09
N LEU A 366 34.40 -2.62 -14.64
CA LEU A 366 35.65 -2.18 -15.27
C LEU A 366 36.75 -3.25 -15.16
N LYS A 367 36.91 -3.89 -13.99
CA LYS A 367 37.85 -5.02 -13.83
C LYS A 367 37.52 -6.19 -14.76
N GLN A 368 36.23 -6.51 -14.95
CA GLN A 368 35.79 -7.52 -15.92
C GLN A 368 36.11 -7.13 -17.37
N GLY A 369 36.24 -5.83 -17.66
CA GLY A 369 36.68 -5.30 -18.95
C GLY A 369 38.19 -5.36 -19.17
N GLY A 370 38.98 -5.94 -18.25
CA GLY A 370 40.43 -6.10 -18.40
C GLY A 370 41.26 -4.88 -18.00
N VAL A 371 40.67 -3.92 -17.25
CA VAL A 371 41.40 -2.73 -16.77
C VAL A 371 42.53 -3.11 -15.81
N LYS A 372 43.70 -2.49 -15.98
CA LYS A 372 44.90 -2.71 -15.15
C LYS A 372 44.85 -2.02 -13.80
N GLU A 373 44.49 -0.73 -13.79
CA GLU A 373 44.34 0.09 -12.56
C GLU A 373 43.16 1.05 -12.73
N ILE A 374 42.42 1.29 -11.65
CA ILE A 374 41.23 2.14 -11.61
C ILE A 374 41.41 3.26 -10.58
N THR A 375 41.45 4.49 -11.08
CA THR A 375 41.27 5.70 -10.27
C THR A 375 39.81 6.12 -10.32
N PHE A 376 39.09 5.98 -9.21
CA PHE A 376 37.70 6.43 -9.12
C PHE A 376 37.66 7.89 -8.65
N ILE A 377 36.95 8.75 -9.37
CA ILE A 377 36.89 10.19 -9.12
C ILE A 377 35.44 10.61 -8.91
N SER A 378 35.16 11.28 -7.80
CA SER A 378 33.87 11.91 -7.54
C SER A 378 33.97 13.43 -7.65
N SER A 379 33.13 14.03 -8.49
CA SER A 379 33.04 15.49 -8.66
C SER A 379 32.31 16.23 -7.52
N CYS A 380 31.89 15.49 -6.50
CA CYS A 380 31.26 15.98 -5.29
C CYS A 380 32.12 15.59 -4.08
N PRO A 381 32.17 16.39 -3.00
CA PRO A 381 32.74 15.94 -1.74
C PRO A 381 31.99 14.74 -1.14
N PRO A 382 32.57 14.04 -0.14
CA PRO A 382 31.91 12.91 0.50
C PRO A 382 30.57 13.31 1.15
N ILE A 383 29.47 12.68 0.74
CA ILE A 383 28.15 12.88 1.33
C ILE A 383 28.08 12.12 2.66
N ARG A 384 27.86 12.84 3.76
CA ARG A 384 27.94 12.30 5.13
C ARG A 384 26.62 12.38 5.90
N TYR A 385 25.72 13.28 5.51
CA TYR A 385 24.53 13.61 6.30
C TYR A 385 23.25 13.54 5.46
N PRO A 386 22.10 13.19 6.09
CA PRO A 386 20.82 13.12 5.41
C PRO A 386 20.32 14.48 4.94
N CYS A 387 19.46 14.50 3.92
CA CYS A 387 18.84 15.72 3.43
C CYS A 387 17.38 15.82 3.88
N PHE A 388 17.06 16.89 4.64
CA PHE A 388 15.70 17.18 5.09
C PHE A 388 14.96 18.20 4.20
N TYR A 389 15.53 18.55 3.05
CA TYR A 389 15.02 19.57 2.14
C TYR A 389 14.47 18.98 0.83
N GLY A 390 14.18 17.67 0.78
CA GLY A 390 13.51 17.04 -0.36
C GLY A 390 14.41 16.30 -1.36
N ILE A 391 15.72 16.19 -1.10
CA ILE A 391 16.54 15.15 -1.76
C ILE A 391 16.31 13.82 -1.03
N ASP A 392 16.19 12.73 -1.79
CA ASP A 392 16.00 11.37 -1.24
C ASP A 392 17.32 10.80 -0.71
N MET A 393 17.70 11.26 0.49
CA MET A 393 18.88 10.82 1.24
C MET A 393 18.47 10.77 2.72
N SER A 394 17.87 9.64 3.12
CA SER A 394 16.94 9.56 4.26
C SER A 394 17.58 9.12 5.58
N SER A 395 18.71 8.41 5.56
CA SER A 395 19.35 7.92 6.78
C SER A 395 20.86 7.91 6.69
N THR A 396 21.51 8.29 7.79
CA THR A 396 22.97 8.29 7.94
C THR A 396 23.59 6.91 7.68
N ASN A 397 22.87 5.83 7.98
CA ASN A 397 23.33 4.46 7.77
C ASN A 397 23.46 4.09 6.28
N GLU A 398 22.85 4.86 5.38
CA GLU A 398 22.96 4.64 3.95
C GLU A 398 24.26 5.16 3.36
N PHE A 399 24.87 6.19 3.96
CA PHE A 399 26.02 6.84 3.37
C PHE A 399 27.30 6.09 3.72
N ILE A 400 28.02 5.65 2.68
CA ILE A 400 29.28 4.98 2.89
C ILE A 400 30.30 5.88 3.60
N ALA A 401 30.24 7.19 3.34
CA ALA A 401 31.12 8.17 3.93
C ALA A 401 30.66 8.67 5.30
N ALA A 402 29.51 8.24 5.85
CA ALA A 402 29.07 8.71 7.17
C ALA A 402 30.13 8.47 8.25
N ASN A 403 30.69 7.25 8.29
CA ASN A 403 31.62 6.81 9.33
C ASN A 403 32.94 6.25 8.78
N LYS A 404 33.22 6.44 7.48
CA LYS A 404 34.44 5.93 6.83
C LYS A 404 35.36 7.06 6.39
N SER A 405 36.66 6.79 6.51
CA SER A 405 37.73 7.53 5.85
C SER A 405 37.73 7.30 4.34
N ILE A 406 38.39 8.17 3.57
CA ILE A 406 38.50 8.03 2.12
C ILE A 406 39.19 6.69 1.76
N ASP A 407 40.19 6.26 2.52
CA ASP A 407 40.86 4.98 2.30
C ASP A 407 39.96 3.77 2.54
N GLU A 408 39.11 3.79 3.57
CA GLU A 408 38.13 2.72 3.81
C GLU A 408 37.07 2.66 2.71
N ILE A 409 36.69 3.81 2.14
CA ILE A 409 35.78 3.86 0.98
C ILE A 409 36.48 3.28 -0.24
N LYS A 410 37.73 3.67 -0.51
CA LYS A 410 38.56 3.13 -1.61
C LYS A 410 38.63 1.61 -1.56
N ILE A 411 38.94 1.06 -0.37
CA ILE A 411 38.98 -0.38 -0.12
C ILE A 411 37.61 -1.02 -0.38
N PHE A 412 36.52 -0.42 0.10
CA PHE A 412 35.18 -0.93 -0.14
C PHE A 412 34.81 -0.97 -1.63
N LEU A 413 35.18 0.07 -2.38
CA LEU A 413 34.93 0.14 -3.82
C LEU A 413 35.80 -0.85 -4.61
N GLU A 414 36.88 -1.36 -4.00
CA GLU A 414 37.92 -2.17 -4.65
C GLU A 414 38.67 -1.39 -5.74
N ALA A 415 38.74 -0.06 -5.63
CA ALA A 415 39.49 0.81 -6.55
C ALA A 415 40.95 0.96 -6.10
N ASP A 416 41.87 1.22 -7.03
CA ASP A 416 43.29 1.43 -6.74
C ASP A 416 43.52 2.82 -6.13
N ASN A 417 42.81 3.82 -6.64
CA ASN A 417 42.81 5.19 -6.12
C ASN A 417 41.38 5.73 -6.01
N LEU A 418 41.15 6.63 -5.06
CA LEU A 418 39.88 7.33 -4.88
C LEU A 418 40.13 8.82 -4.66
N ILE A 419 39.50 9.66 -5.48
CA ILE A 419 39.60 11.12 -5.43
C ILE A 419 38.20 11.70 -5.21
N TYR A 420 38.10 12.66 -4.30
CA TYR A 420 36.93 13.49 -4.10
C TYR A 420 37.28 14.95 -4.34
N LEU A 421 36.37 15.70 -4.95
CA LEU A 421 36.48 17.17 -4.95
C LEU A 421 36.36 17.72 -3.51
N THR A 422 37.04 18.82 -3.22
CA THR A 422 36.92 19.51 -1.92
C THR A 422 35.66 20.38 -1.84
N ILE A 423 35.21 20.67 -0.62
CA ILE A 423 34.06 21.56 -0.37
C ILE A 423 34.33 22.96 -0.94
N ASP A 424 35.54 23.48 -0.78
CA ASP A 424 35.90 24.82 -1.25
C ASP A 424 35.91 24.89 -2.78
N ASP A 425 36.44 23.87 -3.45
CA ASP A 425 36.44 23.83 -4.91
C ASP A 425 35.05 23.59 -5.49
N LEU A 426 34.20 22.81 -4.81
CA LEU A 426 32.78 22.74 -5.17
C LEU A 426 32.15 24.14 -5.12
N LYS A 427 32.32 24.90 -4.03
CA LYS A 427 31.82 26.28 -3.91
C LYS A 427 32.38 27.22 -4.99
N LYS A 428 33.66 27.06 -5.36
CA LYS A 428 34.28 27.83 -6.46
C LYS A 428 33.64 27.48 -7.81
N ALA A 429 33.38 26.20 -8.07
CA ALA A 429 32.82 25.71 -9.32
C ALA A 429 31.38 26.16 -9.54
N ILE A 430 30.55 26.10 -8.49
CA ILE A 430 29.11 26.36 -8.57
C ILE A 430 28.77 27.79 -8.13
N ARG A 431 28.81 28.07 -6.82
CA ARG A 431 28.58 29.35 -6.13
C ARG A 431 28.84 29.17 -4.62
N ARG A 432 28.92 30.28 -3.87
CA ARG A 432 29.23 30.27 -2.43
C ARG A 432 28.01 30.11 -1.53
N ASP A 433 26.90 30.70 -1.91
CA ASP A 433 25.62 30.73 -1.18
C ASP A 433 24.76 29.51 -1.54
N VAL A 434 25.27 28.34 -1.16
CA VAL A 434 24.63 27.04 -1.36
C VAL A 434 24.46 26.29 -0.04
N CYS A 435 23.37 25.53 0.06
CA CYS A 435 23.19 24.56 1.12
C CYS A 435 24.17 23.40 0.94
N MET A 436 25.00 23.17 1.97
CA MET A 436 26.01 22.11 2.03
C MET A 436 25.67 21.05 3.10
N ALA A 437 24.43 21.06 3.60
CA ALA A 437 24.04 20.28 4.77
C ALA A 437 24.32 18.78 4.66
N CYS A 438 24.17 18.19 3.47
CA CYS A 438 24.49 16.77 3.25
C CYS A 438 25.98 16.45 3.30
N LEU A 439 26.86 17.46 3.25
CA LEU A 439 28.31 17.34 3.35
C LEU A 439 28.82 17.74 4.74
N THR A 440 28.26 18.79 5.35
CA THR A 440 28.75 19.40 6.60
C THR A 440 27.91 19.09 7.84
N GLY A 441 26.65 18.70 7.68
CA GLY A 441 25.69 18.56 8.78
C GLY A 441 25.13 19.89 9.28
N GLU A 442 25.51 21.01 8.65
CA GLU A 442 25.01 22.36 8.97
C GLU A 442 23.80 22.67 8.08
N TYR A 443 22.62 22.75 8.70
CA TYR A 443 21.35 22.94 8.00
C TYR A 443 20.88 24.40 8.15
N PRO A 444 20.46 25.09 7.07
CA PRO A 444 20.04 26.50 7.11
C PRO A 444 19.00 26.86 8.18
N ASP A 445 18.04 25.97 8.46
CA ASP A 445 16.98 26.21 9.45
C ASP A 445 17.27 25.58 10.82
N ASN A 446 18.45 24.97 11.02
CA ASN A 446 18.87 24.32 12.28
C ASN A 446 17.79 23.39 12.89
N PRO A 447 17.34 22.32 12.20
CA PRO A 447 16.34 21.41 12.74
C PRO A 447 16.85 20.73 14.02
N THR A 448 15.94 20.49 14.96
CA THR A 448 16.27 19.79 16.21
C THR A 448 16.58 18.31 15.93
N GLU A 449 17.31 17.65 16.83
CA GLU A 449 17.59 16.21 16.69
C GLU A 449 16.30 15.37 16.66
N GLU A 450 15.27 15.78 17.39
CA GLU A 450 13.96 15.12 17.35
C GLU A 450 13.30 15.22 15.97
N GLN A 451 13.34 16.41 15.35
CA GLN A 451 12.83 16.61 13.98
C GLN A 451 13.59 15.74 12.97
N LYS A 452 14.93 15.72 13.06
CA LYS A 452 15.80 14.88 12.21
C LYS A 452 15.45 13.40 12.36
N GLN A 453 15.28 12.91 13.59
CA GLN A 453 14.93 11.52 13.88
C GLN A 453 13.54 11.15 13.35
N LYS A 454 12.51 11.96 13.62
CA LYS A 454 11.14 11.71 13.15
C LYS A 454 11.07 11.64 11.62
N LEU A 455 11.71 12.59 10.93
CA LEU A 455 11.76 12.62 9.46
C LEU A 455 12.52 11.42 8.88
N SER A 456 13.63 11.02 9.49
CA SER A 456 14.42 9.87 9.04
C SER A 456 13.63 8.56 9.23
N SER A 457 12.98 8.37 10.38
CA SER A 457 12.19 7.17 10.69
C SER A 457 10.98 7.01 9.77
N GLN A 458 10.26 8.10 9.49
CA GLN A 458 9.14 8.07 8.54
C GLN A 458 9.61 7.59 7.16
N ARG A 459 10.70 8.16 6.64
CA ARG A 459 11.23 7.80 5.33
C ARG A 459 11.74 6.35 5.27
N VAL A 460 12.42 5.87 6.30
CA VAL A 460 12.83 4.44 6.38
C VAL A 460 11.60 3.53 6.32
N SER A 461 10.52 3.86 7.03
CA SER A 461 9.28 3.08 6.98
C SER A 461 8.62 3.10 5.59
N GLU A 462 8.59 4.27 4.93
CA GLU A 462 8.00 4.45 3.60
C GLU A 462 8.83 3.76 2.51
N GLN A 463 10.16 3.84 2.58
CA GLN A 463 11.08 3.21 1.64
C GLN A 463 11.10 1.68 1.79
N THR A 464 11.06 1.17 3.04
CA THR A 464 10.89 -0.27 3.30
C THR A 464 9.56 -0.80 2.76
N THR A 465 8.51 0.03 2.75
CA THR A 465 7.21 -0.32 2.15
C THR A 465 7.28 -0.40 0.63
N LEU A 466 7.93 0.57 -0.02
CA LEU A 466 8.08 0.63 -1.47
C LEU A 466 9.00 -0.48 -2.01
N ASP A 467 10.05 -0.82 -1.26
CA ASP A 467 11.00 -1.88 -1.63
C ASP A 467 10.43 -3.30 -1.41
N ASN A 468 9.41 -3.46 -0.56
CA ASN A 468 8.82 -4.75 -0.17
C ASN A 468 7.36 -4.92 -0.62
N LYS A 469 6.99 -4.47 -1.82
CA LYS A 469 5.68 -4.83 -2.37
C LYS A 469 5.60 -6.34 -2.66
N LEU A 470 4.46 -6.94 -2.34
CA LEU A 470 4.21 -8.39 -2.34
C LEU A 470 3.19 -8.79 -3.40
N ASN A 471 3.45 -9.89 -4.07
CA ASN A 471 2.43 -10.63 -4.82
C ASN A 471 1.67 -11.54 -3.86
N VAL A 472 0.35 -11.40 -3.82
CA VAL A 472 -0.51 -12.13 -2.88
C VAL A 472 -1.44 -13.08 -3.63
N LEU A 473 -1.59 -14.31 -3.14
CA LEU A 473 -2.51 -15.32 -3.66
C LEU A 473 -3.61 -15.63 -2.63
N ILE A 474 -4.88 -15.51 -3.01
CA ILE A 474 -6.02 -15.96 -2.21
C ILE A 474 -6.54 -17.29 -2.75
N ILE A 475 -6.66 -18.30 -1.89
CA ILE A 475 -7.29 -19.58 -2.23
C ILE A 475 -8.77 -19.53 -1.83
N GLY A 476 -9.66 -19.86 -2.77
CA GLY A 476 -11.11 -19.94 -2.64
C GLY A 476 -11.89 -19.00 -3.56
N SER A 477 -13.21 -19.06 -3.48
CA SER A 477 -14.13 -18.38 -4.40
C SER A 477 -15.43 -17.88 -3.76
N GLY A 478 -15.57 -18.02 -2.43
CA GLY A 478 -16.76 -17.62 -1.69
C GLY A 478 -16.80 -16.13 -1.39
N GLY A 479 -17.81 -15.73 -0.61
CA GLY A 479 -17.97 -14.33 -0.20
C GLY A 479 -16.86 -13.88 0.75
N ARG A 480 -16.42 -14.77 1.64
CA ARG A 480 -15.25 -14.54 2.51
C ARG A 480 -14.01 -14.18 1.71
N GLU A 481 -13.69 -14.95 0.67
CA GLU A 481 -12.50 -14.69 -0.15
C GLU A 481 -12.60 -13.37 -0.91
N HIS A 482 -13.81 -13.00 -1.33
CA HIS A 482 -14.02 -11.70 -1.97
C HIS A 482 -13.89 -10.54 -0.97
N ALA A 483 -14.39 -10.67 0.25
CA ALA A 483 -14.14 -9.69 1.31
C ALA A 483 -12.64 -9.59 1.68
N LEU A 484 -11.93 -10.72 1.73
CA LEU A 484 -10.47 -10.74 1.90
C LEU A 484 -9.76 -10.05 0.73
N ALA A 485 -10.15 -10.33 -0.51
CA ALA A 485 -9.57 -9.72 -1.70
C ALA A 485 -9.73 -8.20 -1.69
N LEU A 486 -10.93 -7.70 -1.36
CA LEU A 486 -11.16 -6.26 -1.19
C LEU A 486 -10.25 -5.69 -0.10
N LYS A 487 -10.15 -6.35 1.06
CA LYS A 487 -9.33 -5.83 2.16
C LYS A 487 -7.84 -5.83 1.85
N VAL A 488 -7.37 -6.86 1.14
CA VAL A 488 -5.98 -6.97 0.66
C VAL A 488 -5.68 -5.92 -0.41
N SER A 489 -6.66 -5.60 -1.28
CA SER A 489 -6.51 -4.57 -2.31
C SER A 489 -6.26 -3.16 -1.75
N GLU A 490 -6.67 -2.91 -0.51
CA GLU A 490 -6.40 -1.66 0.21
C GLU A 490 -4.98 -1.59 0.81
N SER A 491 -4.23 -2.69 0.84
CA SER A 491 -2.94 -2.76 1.51
C SER A 491 -1.85 -2.00 0.78
N ARG A 492 -1.01 -1.27 1.54
CA ARG A 492 0.17 -0.57 1.00
C ARG A 492 1.26 -1.52 0.51
N LEU A 493 1.26 -2.75 1.01
CA LEU A 493 2.24 -3.78 0.69
C LEU A 493 1.87 -4.56 -0.56
N LEU A 494 0.67 -4.36 -1.14
CA LEU A 494 0.26 -5.12 -2.33
C LEU A 494 0.98 -4.60 -3.60
N ASN A 495 1.59 -5.53 -4.34
CA ASN A 495 2.00 -5.36 -5.73
C ASN A 495 0.90 -5.83 -6.68
N LYS A 496 0.58 -7.13 -6.60
CA LYS A 496 -0.40 -7.79 -7.46
C LYS A 496 -1.17 -8.84 -6.69
N LEU A 497 -2.48 -8.92 -6.93
CA LEU A 497 -3.37 -9.88 -6.29
C LEU A 497 -3.77 -10.98 -7.28
N PHE A 498 -3.71 -12.22 -6.82
CA PHE A 498 -4.13 -13.42 -7.53
C PHE A 498 -5.18 -14.17 -6.72
N ALA A 499 -6.05 -14.91 -7.40
CA ALA A 499 -7.01 -15.78 -6.74
C ALA A 499 -7.19 -17.12 -7.46
N VAL A 500 -7.42 -18.18 -6.69
CA VAL A 500 -7.66 -19.53 -7.23
C VAL A 500 -8.83 -20.21 -6.51
N PRO A 501 -9.95 -20.52 -7.20
CA PRO A 501 -10.28 -20.08 -8.55
C PRO A 501 -10.76 -18.62 -8.60
N GLY A 502 -11.09 -18.02 -7.45
CA GLY A 502 -11.76 -16.73 -7.38
C GLY A 502 -13.22 -16.78 -7.87
N ASN A 503 -13.85 -15.62 -7.94
CA ASN A 503 -15.20 -15.45 -8.48
C ASN A 503 -15.26 -14.15 -9.31
N PRO A 504 -16.36 -13.87 -10.03
CA PRO A 504 -16.44 -12.68 -10.88
C PRO A 504 -16.20 -11.36 -10.16
N GLY A 505 -16.55 -11.24 -8.87
CA GLY A 505 -16.25 -10.02 -8.08
C GLY A 505 -14.76 -9.91 -7.74
N ILE A 506 -14.12 -11.01 -7.36
CA ILE A 506 -12.66 -11.05 -7.16
C ILE A 506 -11.92 -10.72 -8.46
N ALA A 507 -12.42 -11.17 -9.60
CA ALA A 507 -11.81 -10.92 -10.92
C ALA A 507 -11.80 -9.44 -11.34
N GLU A 508 -12.56 -8.57 -10.65
CA GLU A 508 -12.49 -7.12 -10.87
C GLU A 508 -11.23 -6.50 -10.25
N ILE A 509 -10.61 -7.17 -9.27
CA ILE A 509 -9.48 -6.66 -8.48
C ILE A 509 -8.26 -7.60 -8.44
N ALA A 510 -8.36 -8.82 -9.00
CA ALA A 510 -7.31 -9.83 -8.98
C ALA A 510 -7.24 -10.65 -10.28
N GLU A 511 -6.07 -11.23 -10.56
CA GLU A 511 -5.91 -12.25 -11.63
C GLU A 511 -6.41 -13.61 -11.11
N CYS A 512 -7.53 -14.08 -11.65
CA CYS A 512 -8.14 -15.36 -11.28
C CYS A 512 -7.66 -16.49 -12.20
N ASN A 513 -7.27 -17.63 -11.63
CA ASN A 513 -6.83 -18.81 -12.37
C ASN A 513 -7.61 -20.06 -11.93
N ASN A 514 -8.02 -20.88 -12.89
CA ASN A 514 -8.77 -22.10 -12.58
C ASN A 514 -7.81 -23.26 -12.29
N ILE A 515 -7.51 -23.48 -11.01
CA ILE A 515 -6.73 -24.61 -10.50
C ILE A 515 -7.56 -25.26 -9.38
N ASP A 516 -7.51 -26.58 -9.27
CA ASP A 516 -8.19 -27.29 -8.19
C ASP A 516 -7.58 -26.91 -6.83
N ILE A 517 -8.41 -26.44 -5.90
CA ILE A 517 -7.98 -25.94 -4.60
C ILE A 517 -7.43 -27.04 -3.68
N ILE A 518 -7.71 -28.31 -3.98
CA ILE A 518 -7.16 -29.46 -3.27
C ILE A 518 -5.86 -30.01 -3.89
N ASP A 519 -5.43 -29.50 -5.05
CA ASP A 519 -4.15 -29.90 -5.67
C ASP A 519 -2.99 -29.03 -5.16
N ASN A 520 -2.42 -29.45 -4.03
CA ASN A 520 -1.31 -28.75 -3.39
C ASN A 520 -0.10 -28.57 -4.32
N ASN A 521 0.19 -29.53 -5.19
CA ASN A 521 1.36 -29.46 -6.08
C ASN A 521 1.15 -28.43 -7.19
N ALA A 522 -0.03 -28.42 -7.81
CA ALA A 522 -0.39 -27.43 -8.82
C ALA A 522 -0.36 -26.01 -8.24
N LEU A 523 -0.90 -25.82 -7.03
CA LEU A 523 -0.92 -24.53 -6.33
C LEU A 523 0.49 -24.03 -5.98
N VAL A 524 1.38 -24.89 -5.48
CA VAL A 524 2.77 -24.53 -5.18
C VAL A 524 3.53 -24.16 -6.46
N ASN A 525 3.31 -24.89 -7.56
CA ASN A 525 3.96 -24.59 -8.84
C ASN A 525 3.47 -23.25 -9.41
N PHE A 526 2.16 -23.01 -9.36
CA PHE A 526 1.57 -21.73 -9.77
C PHE A 526 2.12 -20.56 -8.95
N ALA A 527 2.23 -20.73 -7.62
CA ALA A 527 2.78 -19.71 -6.75
C ALA A 527 4.24 -19.38 -7.08
N LYS A 528 5.06 -20.38 -7.43
CA LYS A 528 6.43 -20.16 -7.89
C LYS A 528 6.49 -19.47 -9.25
N GLU A 529 5.63 -19.84 -10.19
CA GLU A 529 5.57 -19.23 -11.52
C GLU A 529 5.20 -17.74 -11.46
N LYS A 530 4.27 -17.39 -10.57
CA LYS A 530 3.78 -16.02 -10.40
C LYS A 530 4.55 -15.22 -9.36
N ASP A 531 5.65 -15.78 -8.84
CA ASP A 531 6.48 -15.19 -7.78
C ASP A 531 5.62 -14.67 -6.60
N ILE A 532 4.74 -15.53 -6.08
CA ILE A 532 3.86 -15.23 -4.94
C ILE A 532 4.68 -15.19 -3.64
N ASP A 533 4.54 -14.08 -2.91
CA ASP A 533 5.23 -13.86 -1.64
C ASP A 533 4.40 -14.30 -0.43
N LEU A 534 3.07 -14.14 -0.52
CA LEU A 534 2.13 -14.47 0.55
C LEU A 534 0.89 -15.18 0.00
N VAL A 535 0.56 -16.33 0.56
CA VAL A 535 -0.68 -17.06 0.29
C VAL A 535 -1.66 -16.86 1.46
N ILE A 536 -2.93 -16.64 1.16
CA ILE A 536 -4.03 -16.53 2.12
C ILE A 536 -5.01 -17.66 1.81
N VAL A 537 -5.20 -18.58 2.75
CA VAL A 537 -6.07 -19.74 2.57
C VAL A 537 -7.44 -19.44 3.19
N GLY A 538 -8.45 -19.31 2.34
CA GLY A 538 -9.82 -19.05 2.78
C GLY A 538 -10.60 -20.29 3.21
N PRO A 539 -10.76 -21.33 2.37
CA PRO A 539 -11.60 -22.49 2.65
C PRO A 539 -10.96 -23.55 3.55
N GLU A 540 -11.81 -24.35 4.19
CA GLU A 540 -11.45 -25.40 5.14
C GLU A 540 -10.85 -26.66 4.50
N ASP A 541 -11.29 -27.02 3.28
CA ASP A 541 -10.82 -28.25 2.61
C ASP A 541 -9.31 -28.20 2.32
N PRO A 542 -8.75 -27.12 1.74
CA PRO A 542 -7.30 -27.04 1.52
C PRO A 542 -6.49 -27.01 2.82
N LEU A 543 -6.99 -26.35 3.88
CA LEU A 543 -6.35 -26.36 5.20
C LEU A 543 -6.24 -27.79 5.74
N SER A 544 -7.33 -28.55 5.66
CA SER A 544 -7.38 -29.95 6.10
C SER A 544 -6.54 -30.89 5.23
N ASN A 545 -6.35 -30.55 3.95
CA ASN A 545 -5.44 -31.26 3.05
C ASN A 545 -3.96 -30.85 3.21
N GLY A 546 -3.65 -29.87 4.07
CA GLY A 546 -2.27 -29.44 4.35
C GLY A 546 -1.65 -28.56 3.27
N ILE A 547 -2.44 -27.68 2.64
CA ILE A 547 -1.92 -26.71 1.66
C ILE A 547 -0.89 -25.77 2.29
N VAL A 548 -1.09 -25.38 3.55
CA VAL A 548 -0.17 -24.49 4.28
C VAL A 548 1.17 -25.19 4.49
N ASP A 549 1.16 -26.45 4.92
CA ASP A 549 2.37 -27.27 5.07
C ASP A 549 3.14 -27.37 3.75
N ALA A 550 2.42 -27.52 2.62
CA ALA A 550 3.04 -27.60 1.29
C ALA A 550 3.71 -26.28 0.85
N PHE A 551 3.09 -25.13 1.13
CA PHE A 551 3.70 -23.82 0.86
C PHE A 551 4.89 -23.53 1.76
N GLU A 552 4.78 -23.81 3.06
CA GLU A 552 5.89 -23.65 4.02
C GLU A 552 7.09 -24.51 3.61
N ALA A 553 6.86 -25.76 3.21
CA ALA A 553 7.91 -26.65 2.70
C ALA A 553 8.56 -26.15 1.40
N ALA A 554 7.84 -25.36 0.60
CA ALA A 554 8.35 -24.72 -0.60
C ALA A 554 9.04 -23.37 -0.35
N GLY A 555 9.10 -22.90 0.91
CA GLY A 555 9.66 -21.59 1.28
C GLY A 555 8.75 -20.41 0.95
N ILE A 556 7.45 -20.64 0.73
CA ILE A 556 6.45 -19.62 0.43
C ILE A 556 5.63 -19.37 1.71
N ARG A 557 5.41 -18.10 2.05
CA ARG A 557 4.67 -17.73 3.26
C ARG A 557 3.18 -18.02 3.04
N ALA A 558 2.53 -18.66 4.02
CA ALA A 558 1.11 -18.95 3.96
C ALA A 558 0.41 -18.57 5.27
N PHE A 559 -0.68 -17.81 5.16
CA PHE A 559 -1.57 -17.47 6.25
C PHE A 559 -2.74 -18.46 6.28
N GLY A 560 -2.78 -19.26 7.34
CA GLY A 560 -3.79 -20.28 7.57
C GLY A 560 -3.22 -21.38 8.49
N PRO A 561 -4.04 -22.02 9.34
CA PRO A 561 -3.55 -23.10 10.19
C PRO A 561 -3.07 -24.30 9.37
N ASN A 562 -1.99 -24.95 9.81
CA ASN A 562 -1.49 -26.16 9.15
C ASN A 562 -2.44 -27.36 9.32
N LYS A 563 -2.15 -28.47 8.64
CA LYS A 563 -2.99 -29.69 8.65
C LYS A 563 -3.31 -30.21 10.06
N LYS A 564 -2.34 -30.12 10.97
CA LYS A 564 -2.51 -30.59 12.35
C LYS A 564 -3.45 -29.68 13.14
N ALA A 565 -3.32 -28.36 12.98
CA ALA A 565 -4.21 -27.38 13.59
C ALA A 565 -5.61 -27.40 12.97
N ALA A 566 -5.73 -27.59 11.66
CA ALA A 566 -7.00 -27.68 10.94
C ALA A 566 -7.92 -28.82 11.46
N GLN A 567 -7.39 -29.81 12.20
CA GLN A 567 -8.18 -30.84 12.88
C GLN A 567 -9.22 -30.29 13.86
N PHE A 568 -9.04 -29.08 14.41
CA PHE A 568 -10.05 -28.46 15.26
C PHE A 568 -11.37 -28.18 14.53
N GLU A 569 -11.32 -27.97 13.21
CA GLU A 569 -12.51 -27.88 12.35
C GLU A 569 -12.82 -29.23 11.69
N GLY A 570 -11.78 -29.92 11.21
CA GLY A 570 -11.89 -31.15 10.43
C GLY A 570 -12.30 -32.40 11.21
N SER A 571 -12.17 -32.44 12.54
CA SER A 571 -12.67 -33.54 13.38
C SER A 571 -13.35 -33.00 14.63
N LYS A 572 -14.67 -33.20 14.70
CA LYS A 572 -15.47 -32.77 15.85
C LYS A 572 -15.11 -33.59 17.11
N SER A 573 -14.76 -34.86 16.95
CA SER A 573 -14.19 -35.70 18.02
C SER A 573 -12.88 -35.12 18.57
N PHE A 574 -11.94 -34.76 17.69
CA PHE A 574 -10.66 -34.17 18.11
C PHE A 574 -10.87 -32.87 18.90
N ALA A 575 -11.70 -31.97 18.37
CA ALA A 575 -12.02 -30.70 19.01
C ALA A 575 -12.67 -30.91 20.39
N ARG A 576 -13.63 -31.83 20.51
CA ARG A 576 -14.33 -32.12 21.77
C ARG A 576 -13.41 -32.76 22.81
N ARG A 577 -12.57 -33.72 22.43
CA ARG A 577 -11.57 -34.32 23.34
C ARG A 577 -10.58 -33.28 23.84
N PHE A 578 -10.14 -32.37 22.97
CA PHE A 578 -9.27 -31.26 23.35
C PHE A 578 -9.95 -30.32 24.35
N MET A 579 -11.20 -29.92 24.08
CA MET A 579 -11.97 -29.06 24.98
C MET A 579 -12.08 -29.68 26.38
N HIS A 580 -12.43 -30.96 26.47
CA HIS A 580 -12.53 -31.69 27.75
C HIS A 580 -11.17 -31.81 28.45
N LYS A 581 -10.11 -32.19 27.74
CA LYS A 581 -8.76 -32.34 28.32
C LYS A 581 -8.23 -31.06 28.95
N TYR A 582 -8.55 -29.91 28.36
CA TYR A 582 -8.07 -28.60 28.80
C TYR A 582 -9.13 -27.79 29.56
N ASN A 583 -10.25 -28.41 29.95
CA ASN A 583 -11.36 -27.80 30.70
C ASN A 583 -11.96 -26.55 30.04
N LEU A 584 -12.03 -26.52 28.72
CA LEU A 584 -12.77 -25.48 28.01
C LEU A 584 -14.28 -25.70 28.20
N PRO A 585 -15.10 -24.64 28.30
CA PRO A 585 -16.52 -24.76 28.58
C PRO A 585 -17.28 -25.34 27.37
N SER A 586 -17.34 -26.67 27.26
CA SER A 586 -18.08 -27.38 26.22
C SER A 586 -19.28 -28.16 26.79
N VAL A 587 -19.98 -28.87 25.90
CA VAL A 587 -21.03 -29.83 26.21
C VAL A 587 -20.46 -31.20 26.60
N GLU A 588 -21.26 -31.97 27.33
CA GLU A 588 -21.04 -33.42 27.42
C GLU A 588 -21.24 -34.04 26.04
N PHE A 589 -20.36 -34.97 25.68
CA PHE A 589 -20.43 -35.68 24.41
C PHE A 589 -19.93 -37.11 24.57
N ARG A 590 -20.37 -37.99 23.68
CA ARG A 590 -19.83 -39.35 23.54
C ARG A 590 -19.67 -39.69 22.06
N GLU A 591 -18.62 -40.46 21.76
CA GLU A 591 -18.27 -40.85 20.40
C GLU A 591 -18.77 -42.27 20.11
N PHE A 592 -19.23 -42.50 18.89
CA PHE A 592 -19.73 -43.80 18.44
C PHE A 592 -19.26 -44.11 17.03
N THR A 593 -18.80 -45.35 16.84
CA THR A 593 -18.54 -45.97 15.52
C THR A 593 -19.49 -47.13 15.24
N ASP A 594 -20.22 -47.59 16.26
CA ASP A 594 -21.22 -48.65 16.17
C ASP A 594 -22.61 -48.06 16.38
N PHE A 595 -23.54 -48.41 15.48
CA PHE A 595 -24.89 -47.87 15.49
C PHE A 595 -25.71 -48.35 16.69
N SER A 596 -25.57 -49.62 17.09
CA SER A 596 -26.35 -50.18 18.21
C SER A 596 -25.98 -49.53 19.54
N GLU A 597 -24.69 -49.26 19.76
CA GLU A 597 -24.23 -48.50 20.92
C GLU A 597 -24.70 -47.04 20.90
N ALA A 598 -24.70 -46.39 19.73
CA ALA A 598 -25.22 -45.03 19.57
C ALA A 598 -26.72 -44.94 19.87
N GLU A 599 -27.51 -45.87 19.32
CA GLU A 599 -28.96 -45.95 19.52
C GLU A 599 -29.30 -46.13 21.00
N LYS A 600 -28.58 -47.04 21.69
CA LYS A 600 -28.77 -47.27 23.13
C LYS A 600 -28.50 -46.01 23.94
N TYR A 601 -27.41 -45.30 23.64
CA TYR A 601 -27.06 -44.07 24.35
C TYR A 601 -28.06 -42.93 24.09
N ILE A 602 -28.55 -42.79 22.85
CA ILE A 602 -29.58 -41.81 22.49
C ILE A 602 -30.86 -42.07 23.30
N LYS A 603 -31.32 -43.33 23.35
CA LYS A 603 -32.50 -43.73 24.13
C LYS A 603 -32.32 -43.56 25.64
N GLU A 604 -31.09 -43.70 26.15
CA GLU A 604 -30.79 -43.49 27.56
C GLU A 604 -30.80 -41.99 27.93
N LYS A 605 -30.26 -41.13 27.07
CA LYS A 605 -30.17 -39.68 27.32
C LYS A 605 -31.47 -38.92 27.04
N GLY A 606 -32.27 -39.38 26.07
CA GLY A 606 -33.50 -38.72 25.64
C GLY A 606 -33.25 -37.48 24.78
N ALA A 607 -34.34 -36.88 24.29
CA ALA A 607 -34.34 -35.68 23.45
C ALA A 607 -34.79 -34.42 24.22
N PRO A 608 -34.39 -33.19 23.80
CA PRO A 608 -33.62 -32.87 22.60
C PRO A 608 -32.14 -33.21 22.72
N ILE A 609 -31.55 -33.73 21.63
CA ILE A 609 -30.15 -34.15 21.56
C ILE A 609 -29.55 -33.79 20.20
N VAL A 610 -28.24 -33.63 20.14
CA VAL A 610 -27.54 -33.25 18.90
C VAL A 610 -26.67 -34.40 18.45
N VAL A 611 -26.85 -34.83 17.20
CA VAL A 611 -26.01 -35.85 16.55
C VAL A 611 -25.19 -35.17 15.47
N LYS A 612 -23.87 -35.38 15.49
CA LYS A 612 -22.96 -34.82 14.48
C LYS A 612 -22.03 -35.87 13.89
N ALA A 613 -21.80 -35.82 12.58
CA ALA A 613 -20.79 -36.59 11.89
C ALA A 613 -19.37 -36.07 12.23
N ASP A 614 -18.39 -36.96 12.39
CA ASP A 614 -16.99 -36.62 12.67
C ASP A 614 -16.22 -36.40 11.35
N GLY A 615 -16.21 -35.16 10.86
CA GLY A 615 -15.51 -34.81 9.63
C GLY A 615 -16.04 -33.55 8.96
N LEU A 616 -15.44 -33.19 7.82
CA LEU A 616 -15.94 -32.13 6.93
C LEU A 616 -17.15 -32.65 6.16
N ALA A 617 -18.36 -32.39 6.67
CA ALA A 617 -19.63 -32.77 6.05
C ALA A 617 -20.29 -31.59 5.30
N ALA A 618 -19.48 -30.71 4.70
CA ALA A 618 -19.92 -29.49 3.99
C ALA A 618 -20.94 -28.63 4.78
N GLY A 619 -20.75 -28.53 6.11
CA GLY A 619 -21.65 -27.80 7.01
C GLY A 619 -23.00 -28.45 7.29
N LYS A 620 -23.28 -29.65 6.74
CA LYS A 620 -24.56 -30.39 6.90
C LYS A 620 -24.49 -31.54 7.90
N GLY A 621 -23.34 -31.75 8.53
CA GLY A 621 -23.10 -32.89 9.41
C GLY A 621 -23.60 -32.73 10.84
N ALA A 622 -24.38 -31.70 11.17
CA ALA A 622 -24.92 -31.50 12.52
C ALA A 622 -26.45 -31.43 12.48
N PHE A 623 -27.10 -32.24 13.31
CA PHE A 623 -28.55 -32.34 13.37
C PHE A 623 -29.04 -32.22 14.81
N VAL A 624 -29.95 -31.27 15.04
CA VAL A 624 -30.64 -31.08 16.32
C VAL A 624 -31.93 -31.87 16.27
N ALA A 625 -31.98 -32.99 16.98
CA ALA A 625 -33.13 -33.87 17.04
C ALA A 625 -34.04 -33.49 18.22
N ASN A 626 -35.31 -33.22 17.94
CA ASN A 626 -36.30 -32.89 18.97
C ASN A 626 -36.95 -34.15 19.54
N THR A 627 -36.83 -35.27 18.85
CA THR A 627 -37.29 -36.59 19.30
C THR A 627 -36.17 -37.62 19.25
N GLU A 628 -36.31 -38.70 20.03
CA GLU A 628 -35.35 -39.81 20.01
C GLU A 628 -35.31 -40.51 18.64
N GLU A 629 -36.46 -40.65 17.99
CA GLU A 629 -36.59 -41.27 16.67
C GLU A 629 -35.79 -40.50 15.61
N GLU A 630 -35.93 -39.17 15.59
CA GLU A 630 -35.16 -38.28 14.72
C GLU A 630 -33.63 -38.44 14.92
N ALA A 631 -33.20 -38.56 16.17
CA ALA A 631 -31.78 -38.73 16.50
C ALA A 631 -31.24 -40.09 16.04
N VAL A 632 -32.00 -41.17 16.26
CA VAL A 632 -31.64 -42.53 15.86
C VAL A 632 -31.59 -42.65 14.33
N ASP A 633 -32.57 -42.08 13.63
CA ASP A 633 -32.59 -42.10 12.17
C ASP A 633 -31.39 -41.38 11.57
N PHE A 634 -31.03 -40.20 12.08
CA PHE A 634 -29.84 -39.50 11.62
C PHE A 634 -28.54 -40.26 11.94
N ALA A 635 -28.45 -40.89 13.12
CA ALA A 635 -27.32 -41.74 13.48
C ALA A 635 -27.19 -42.95 12.54
N LYS A 636 -28.32 -43.55 12.14
CA LYS A 636 -28.39 -44.65 11.16
C LYS A 636 -27.95 -44.21 9.78
N GLU A 637 -28.44 -43.06 9.32
CA GLU A 637 -28.04 -42.49 8.04
C GLU A 637 -26.54 -42.23 7.97
N CYS A 638 -25.93 -41.81 9.07
CA CYS A 638 -24.49 -41.68 9.16
C CYS A 638 -23.81 -43.06 9.19
N LEU A 639 -23.92 -43.79 10.29
CA LEU A 639 -23.07 -44.97 10.56
C LEU A 639 -23.36 -46.17 9.65
N ILE A 640 -24.58 -46.32 9.14
CA ILE A 640 -24.98 -47.45 8.27
C ILE A 640 -25.04 -47.01 6.82
N ASN A 641 -25.77 -45.92 6.52
CA ASN A 641 -26.01 -45.52 5.13
C ASN A 641 -24.88 -44.64 4.56
N ASN A 642 -23.85 -44.33 5.34
CA ASN A 642 -22.66 -43.61 4.93
C ASN A 642 -22.96 -42.25 4.26
N ARG A 643 -23.96 -41.53 4.79
CA ARG A 643 -24.52 -40.29 4.20
C ARG A 643 -23.48 -39.25 3.81
N PHE A 644 -22.39 -39.13 4.57
CA PHE A 644 -21.31 -38.14 4.36
C PHE A 644 -19.95 -38.78 4.06
N GLY A 645 -19.92 -40.02 3.53
CA GLY A 645 -18.67 -40.72 3.23
C GLY A 645 -17.81 -40.93 4.49
N GLN A 646 -16.49 -40.69 4.42
CA GLN A 646 -15.61 -40.94 5.57
C GLN A 646 -16.02 -40.20 6.86
N ALA A 647 -16.63 -39.01 6.75
CA ALA A 647 -17.14 -38.27 7.91
C ALA A 647 -18.24 -39.02 8.68
N SER A 648 -18.89 -39.99 8.04
CA SER A 648 -19.92 -40.84 8.63
C SER A 648 -19.38 -42.10 9.32
N SER A 649 -18.07 -42.35 9.28
CA SER A 649 -17.45 -43.50 9.96
C SER A 649 -17.49 -43.40 11.49
N LYS A 650 -17.74 -42.20 12.02
CA LYS A 650 -17.91 -41.92 13.44
C LYS A 650 -18.87 -40.76 13.62
N ILE A 651 -19.68 -40.81 14.67
CA ILE A 651 -20.54 -39.71 15.10
C ILE A 651 -20.21 -39.31 16.53
N ILE A 652 -20.56 -38.07 16.87
CA ILE A 652 -20.65 -37.58 18.24
C ILE A 652 -22.11 -37.30 18.59
N VAL A 653 -22.51 -37.71 19.78
CA VAL A 653 -23.83 -37.42 20.36
C VAL A 653 -23.62 -36.52 21.57
N GLU A 654 -24.25 -35.35 21.58
CA GLU A 654 -24.01 -34.30 22.57
C GLU A 654 -25.32 -33.64 23.06
N GLU A 655 -25.24 -33.02 24.25
CA GLU A 655 -26.33 -32.23 24.83
C GLU A 655 -26.79 -31.10 23.89
N CYS A 656 -28.10 -30.90 23.78
CA CYS A 656 -28.66 -29.76 23.06
C CYS A 656 -28.59 -28.48 23.92
N LEU A 657 -27.81 -27.50 23.47
CA LEU A 657 -27.71 -26.19 24.12
C LEU A 657 -28.85 -25.27 23.68
N ILE A 658 -29.43 -24.56 24.65
CA ILE A 658 -30.46 -23.54 24.44
C ILE A 658 -29.89 -22.19 24.86
N GLY A 659 -29.91 -21.22 23.95
CA GLY A 659 -29.37 -19.90 24.19
C GLY A 659 -29.31 -19.03 22.93
N GLU A 660 -28.58 -17.94 23.02
CA GLU A 660 -28.32 -17.04 21.89
C GLU A 660 -26.91 -17.29 21.34
N GLU A 661 -26.79 -17.51 20.03
CA GLU A 661 -25.50 -17.74 19.37
C GLU A 661 -24.70 -16.45 19.23
N ALA A 662 -23.37 -16.56 19.37
CA ALA A 662 -22.42 -15.50 19.12
C ALA A 662 -21.14 -16.06 18.49
N SER A 663 -20.42 -15.21 17.77
CA SER A 663 -19.15 -15.57 17.13
C SER A 663 -18.01 -14.75 17.71
N TYR A 664 -16.92 -15.43 18.08
CA TYR A 664 -15.70 -14.78 18.55
C TYR A 664 -14.52 -15.24 17.71
N LEU A 665 -13.96 -14.32 16.93
CA LEU A 665 -12.82 -14.57 16.06
C LEU A 665 -11.57 -13.93 16.64
N VAL A 666 -10.46 -14.66 16.62
CA VAL A 666 -9.16 -14.16 17.06
C VAL A 666 -8.09 -14.49 16.02
N PHE A 667 -7.18 -13.54 15.79
CA PHE A 667 -5.89 -13.85 15.18
C PHE A 667 -5.03 -14.57 16.20
N MET A 668 -4.30 -15.61 15.78
CA MET A 668 -3.48 -16.44 16.67
C MET A 668 -2.20 -16.88 15.97
N ASP A 669 -1.07 -16.82 16.69
CA ASP A 669 0.28 -17.16 16.18
C ASP A 669 1.00 -18.25 17.01
N SER A 670 0.23 -19.05 17.74
CA SER A 670 0.67 -20.07 18.72
C SER A 670 1.32 -19.55 20.00
N GLU A 671 1.84 -18.33 20.02
CA GLU A 671 2.42 -17.72 21.23
C GLU A 671 1.44 -16.77 21.90
N THR A 672 0.64 -16.06 21.10
CA THR A 672 -0.35 -15.10 21.58
C THR A 672 -1.56 -15.01 20.65
N PHE A 673 -2.50 -14.14 21.00
CA PHE A 673 -3.72 -13.89 20.26
C PHE A 673 -4.05 -12.40 20.22
N SER A 674 -4.85 -12.00 19.23
CA SER A 674 -5.46 -10.68 19.17
C SER A 674 -6.93 -10.81 18.79
N PRO A 675 -7.86 -10.33 19.64
CA PRO A 675 -9.29 -10.41 19.34
C PRO A 675 -9.68 -9.53 18.14
N MET A 676 -10.65 -10.02 17.37
CA MET A 676 -11.39 -9.21 16.41
C MET A 676 -12.66 -8.64 17.05
N VAL A 677 -13.29 -7.68 16.37
CA VAL A 677 -14.59 -7.16 16.78
C VAL A 677 -15.67 -8.25 16.74
N TYR A 678 -16.56 -8.24 17.73
CA TYR A 678 -17.63 -9.24 17.85
C TYR A 678 -18.63 -9.16 16.70
N SER A 679 -19.22 -10.30 16.35
CA SER A 679 -20.27 -10.40 15.34
C SER A 679 -21.31 -11.44 15.73
N GLN A 680 -22.51 -11.29 15.18
CA GLN A 680 -23.58 -12.26 15.31
C GLN A 680 -24.12 -12.63 13.92
N ASP A 681 -24.09 -13.92 13.61
CA ASP A 681 -24.62 -14.51 12.38
C ASP A 681 -26.05 -15.04 12.59
N HIS A 682 -26.83 -15.04 11.51
CA HIS A 682 -28.21 -15.53 11.44
C HIS A 682 -28.25 -16.80 10.58
N LYS A 683 -28.02 -17.96 11.19
CA LYS A 683 -27.90 -19.24 10.49
C LYS A 683 -29.19 -19.82 9.92
N PRO A 684 -30.32 -19.85 10.64
CA PRO A 684 -31.54 -20.44 10.10
C PRO A 684 -32.04 -19.67 8.89
N VAL A 685 -32.50 -20.42 7.88
CA VAL A 685 -32.85 -19.83 6.58
C VAL A 685 -34.01 -18.84 6.67
N PHE A 686 -35.03 -19.11 7.49
CA PHE A 686 -36.24 -18.31 7.57
C PHE A 686 -36.20 -17.28 8.71
N GLU A 687 -37.00 -16.22 8.53
CA GLU A 687 -37.18 -15.15 9.53
C GLU A 687 -37.68 -15.71 10.88
N GLY A 688 -37.27 -15.06 11.97
CA GLY A 688 -37.55 -15.51 13.33
C GLY A 688 -36.77 -16.76 13.75
N ASP A 689 -35.62 -16.99 13.11
CA ASP A 689 -34.70 -18.11 13.37
C ASP A 689 -35.35 -19.49 13.20
N LYS A 690 -36.08 -19.64 12.09
CA LYS A 690 -36.80 -20.88 11.75
C LYS A 690 -36.16 -21.60 10.56
N GLY A 691 -36.49 -22.88 10.45
CA GLY A 691 -36.06 -23.74 9.34
C GLY A 691 -34.66 -24.31 9.53
N PRO A 692 -34.12 -25.00 8.51
CA PRO A 692 -32.81 -25.63 8.59
C PRO A 692 -31.70 -24.59 8.76
N ASN A 693 -30.65 -24.98 9.49
CA ASN A 693 -29.42 -24.20 9.58
C ASN A 693 -28.74 -24.12 8.21
N THR A 694 -28.18 -22.95 7.94
CA THR A 694 -27.40 -22.66 6.73
C THR A 694 -25.98 -22.23 7.12
N GLY A 695 -25.15 -21.92 6.13
CA GLY A 695 -23.89 -21.21 6.39
C GLY A 695 -24.06 -19.73 6.79
N GLY A 696 -25.25 -19.27 7.19
CA GLY A 696 -25.52 -17.86 7.51
C GLY A 696 -26.32 -17.14 6.41
N MET A 697 -27.39 -16.45 6.81
CA MET A 697 -28.24 -15.62 5.95
C MET A 697 -27.97 -14.11 6.13
N GLY A 698 -27.08 -13.75 7.04
CA GLY A 698 -26.65 -12.38 7.27
C GLY A 698 -26.05 -12.21 8.66
N ALA A 699 -25.21 -11.19 8.81
CA ALA A 699 -24.54 -10.91 10.07
C ALA A 699 -24.39 -9.41 10.29
N TYR A 700 -24.13 -9.00 11.54
CA TYR A 700 -23.80 -7.63 11.87
C TYR A 700 -22.66 -7.53 12.91
N SER A 701 -21.95 -6.40 12.89
CA SER A 701 -20.85 -6.08 13.80
C SER A 701 -20.80 -4.57 14.07
N PRO A 702 -20.48 -4.11 15.31
CA PRO A 702 -20.24 -4.92 16.51
C PRO A 702 -21.53 -5.59 17.02
N ALA A 703 -21.39 -6.74 17.68
CA ALA A 703 -22.49 -7.43 18.36
C ALA A 703 -22.32 -7.32 19.89
N PRO A 704 -23.18 -6.54 20.60
CA PRO A 704 -23.01 -6.26 22.04
C PRO A 704 -23.18 -7.47 22.97
N ILE A 705 -23.70 -8.58 22.45
CA ILE A 705 -24.04 -9.79 23.23
C ILE A 705 -22.87 -10.33 24.08
N LEU A 706 -21.63 -10.13 23.63
CA LEU A 706 -20.39 -10.58 24.26
C LEU A 706 -19.62 -9.51 25.05
N ASP A 707 -20.05 -8.24 25.03
CA ASP A 707 -19.28 -7.12 25.62
C ASP A 707 -18.99 -7.35 27.11
N SER A 708 -19.95 -7.92 27.84
CA SER A 708 -19.83 -8.24 29.27
C SER A 708 -19.01 -9.50 29.58
N HIS A 709 -18.54 -10.22 28.56
CA HIS A 709 -17.90 -11.54 28.71
C HIS A 709 -16.44 -11.58 28.23
N GLU A 710 -15.84 -10.43 27.87
CA GLU A 710 -14.46 -10.35 27.35
C GLU A 710 -13.45 -11.11 28.23
N LYS A 711 -13.44 -10.85 29.54
CA LYS A 711 -12.56 -11.56 30.47
C LYS A 711 -12.82 -13.07 30.53
N GLU A 712 -14.09 -13.48 30.44
CA GLU A 712 -14.45 -14.90 30.46
C GLU A 712 -14.00 -15.62 29.19
N LEU A 713 -14.15 -14.98 28.02
CA LEU A 713 -13.67 -15.48 26.73
C LEU A 713 -12.15 -15.69 26.77
N GLU A 714 -11.40 -14.71 27.26
CA GLU A 714 -9.95 -14.82 27.34
C GLU A 714 -9.49 -15.90 28.33
N GLU A 715 -9.97 -15.85 29.58
CA GLU A 715 -9.46 -16.71 30.67
C GLU A 715 -9.95 -18.16 30.60
N LYS A 716 -11.19 -18.39 30.13
CA LYS A 716 -11.78 -19.73 30.11
C LYS A 716 -11.72 -20.42 28.75
N ILE A 717 -11.51 -19.68 27.66
CA ILE A 717 -11.53 -20.24 26.31
C ILE A 717 -10.19 -20.07 25.63
N ILE A 718 -9.74 -18.83 25.37
CA ILE A 718 -8.56 -18.60 24.53
C ILE A 718 -7.25 -18.98 25.22
N LYS A 719 -7.03 -18.56 26.47
CA LYS A 719 -5.81 -18.91 27.21
C LYS A 719 -5.69 -20.43 27.44
N PRO A 720 -6.75 -21.17 27.84
CA PRO A 720 -6.70 -22.62 27.90
C PRO A 720 -6.47 -23.28 26.54
N PHE A 721 -7.07 -22.75 25.46
CA PHE A 721 -6.80 -23.22 24.10
C PHE A 721 -5.33 -23.06 23.72
N LEU A 722 -4.76 -21.86 23.92
CA LEU A 722 -3.34 -21.57 23.67
C LEU A 722 -2.42 -22.49 24.48
N LYS A 723 -2.72 -22.69 25.76
CA LYS A 723 -2.00 -23.62 26.61
C LYS A 723 -2.07 -25.05 26.06
N GLY A 724 -3.25 -25.49 25.62
CA GLY A 724 -3.47 -26.82 25.10
C GLY A 724 -2.71 -27.07 23.80
N ILE A 725 -2.78 -26.15 22.81
CA ILE A 725 -2.06 -26.33 21.54
C ILE A 725 -0.54 -26.38 21.76
N LYS A 726 -0.02 -25.59 22.72
CA LYS A 726 1.40 -25.61 23.08
C LYS A 726 1.82 -26.93 23.72
N GLN A 727 0.98 -27.53 24.56
CA GLN A 727 1.24 -28.84 25.17
C GLN A 727 1.12 -30.00 24.18
N GLU A 728 0.23 -29.91 23.18
CA GLU A 728 0.07 -30.91 22.12
C GLU A 728 1.09 -30.73 20.95
N GLY A 729 1.94 -29.69 21.02
CA GLY A 729 2.87 -29.32 19.94
C GLY A 729 2.15 -29.04 18.62
N ILE A 730 1.06 -28.28 18.67
CA ILE A 730 0.27 -27.85 17.51
C ILE A 730 0.63 -26.39 17.20
N ASP A 731 1.23 -26.16 16.04
CA ASP A 731 1.54 -24.82 15.53
C ASP A 731 0.31 -24.25 14.81
N PHE A 732 -0.45 -23.42 15.51
CA PHE A 732 -1.62 -22.71 15.01
C PHE A 732 -1.23 -21.28 14.58
N LYS A 733 -1.25 -21.00 13.28
CA LYS A 733 -1.04 -19.66 12.72
C LYS A 733 -2.22 -19.29 11.83
N GLY A 734 -3.06 -18.34 12.25
CA GLY A 734 -4.19 -17.91 11.43
C GLY A 734 -5.33 -17.36 12.26
N VAL A 735 -6.55 -17.75 11.91
CA VAL A 735 -7.78 -17.33 12.58
C VAL A 735 -8.39 -18.51 13.31
N LEU A 736 -8.63 -18.35 14.61
CA LEU A 736 -9.49 -19.23 15.38
C LEU A 736 -10.86 -18.57 15.48
N TYR A 737 -11.87 -19.21 14.89
CA TYR A 737 -13.27 -18.88 15.07
C TYR A 737 -13.83 -19.77 16.18
N VAL A 738 -14.43 -19.15 17.19
CA VAL A 738 -15.13 -19.83 18.27
C VAL A 738 -16.62 -19.57 18.14
N GLY A 739 -17.38 -20.60 17.79
CA GLY A 739 -18.84 -20.57 17.85
C GLY A 739 -19.29 -20.75 19.29
N LEU A 740 -20.10 -19.82 19.80
CA LEU A 740 -20.52 -19.78 21.19
C LEU A 740 -22.03 -19.79 21.32
N MET A 741 -22.52 -20.41 22.38
CA MET A 741 -23.89 -20.30 22.85
C MET A 741 -23.91 -19.62 24.21
N LYS A 742 -24.62 -18.51 24.33
CA LYS A 742 -24.91 -17.85 25.61
C LYS A 742 -26.13 -18.51 26.25
N THR A 743 -25.86 -19.40 27.20
CA THR A 743 -26.91 -20.12 27.95
C THR A 743 -27.20 -19.43 29.28
N ASN A 744 -28.27 -19.84 29.96
CA ASN A 744 -28.52 -19.45 31.35
C ASN A 744 -27.44 -19.92 32.35
N ARG A 745 -26.57 -20.86 31.96
CA ARG A 745 -25.45 -21.38 32.76
C ARG A 745 -24.10 -20.77 32.37
N GLY A 746 -24.09 -19.73 31.52
CA GLY A 746 -22.89 -19.08 31.00
C GLY A 746 -22.55 -19.47 29.56
N LEU A 747 -21.36 -19.05 29.10
CA LEU A 747 -20.89 -19.31 27.74
C LEU A 747 -20.48 -20.77 27.55
N LYS A 748 -20.92 -21.37 26.44
CA LYS A 748 -20.55 -22.72 26.02
C LYS A 748 -20.05 -22.72 24.58
N ILE A 749 -18.97 -23.45 24.31
CA ILE A 749 -18.39 -23.59 22.98
C ILE A 749 -19.21 -24.60 22.17
N LEU A 750 -19.76 -24.13 21.04
CA LEU A 750 -20.43 -24.98 20.05
C LEU A 750 -19.41 -25.66 19.15
N GLU A 751 -18.43 -24.93 18.63
CA GLU A 751 -17.42 -25.46 17.71
C GLU A 751 -16.22 -24.53 17.56
N PHE A 752 -15.15 -25.09 17.00
CA PHE A 752 -14.03 -24.33 16.46
C PHE A 752 -14.03 -24.41 14.93
N ASN A 753 -13.75 -23.28 14.28
CA ASN A 753 -13.35 -23.23 12.88
C ASN A 753 -11.95 -22.59 12.78
N CYS A 754 -11.15 -23.02 11.81
CA CYS A 754 -9.75 -22.67 11.64
C CYS A 754 -9.53 -21.65 10.50
N ARG A 755 -10.58 -20.90 10.17
CA ARG A 755 -10.60 -19.91 9.10
C ARG A 755 -11.49 -18.73 9.50
N PHE A 756 -11.51 -17.69 8.67
CA PHE A 756 -12.50 -16.63 8.88
C PHE A 756 -13.94 -17.15 8.65
N GLY A 757 -14.90 -16.49 9.30
CA GLY A 757 -16.34 -16.76 9.16
C GLY A 757 -16.90 -16.31 7.82
N ASP A 758 -18.10 -16.73 7.49
CA ASP A 758 -18.81 -16.34 6.26
C ASP A 758 -20.30 -16.41 6.56
N PRO A 759 -21.04 -15.29 6.74
CA PRO A 759 -20.71 -13.95 6.26
C PRO A 759 -19.97 -13.01 7.25
N GLU A 760 -19.40 -13.50 8.36
CA GLU A 760 -18.77 -12.63 9.37
C GLU A 760 -17.56 -11.86 8.83
N THR A 761 -16.79 -12.43 7.90
CA THR A 761 -15.66 -11.72 7.27
C THR A 761 -16.11 -10.44 6.58
N GLN A 762 -17.26 -10.49 5.91
CA GLN A 762 -17.85 -9.41 5.12
C GLN A 762 -18.20 -8.20 5.98
N ILE A 763 -18.41 -8.36 7.28
CA ILE A 763 -18.75 -7.27 8.22
C ILE A 763 -17.59 -6.89 9.16
N ILE A 764 -16.67 -7.82 9.42
CA ILE A 764 -15.51 -7.57 10.29
C ILE A 764 -14.44 -6.80 9.53
N LEU A 765 -14.02 -7.27 8.34
CA LEU A 765 -12.88 -6.69 7.63
C LEU A 765 -13.08 -5.23 7.17
N PRO A 766 -14.28 -4.78 6.74
CA PRO A 766 -14.48 -3.36 6.44
C PRO A 766 -14.21 -2.44 7.62
N ARG A 767 -14.34 -2.95 8.85
CA ARG A 767 -14.08 -2.19 10.09
C ARG A 767 -12.61 -2.21 10.51
N LEU A 768 -11.76 -3.07 9.93
CA LEU A 768 -10.34 -3.13 10.30
C LEU A 768 -9.58 -1.94 9.68
N LYS A 769 -8.95 -1.10 10.49
CA LYS A 769 -8.12 0.02 10.01
C LYS A 769 -6.65 -0.39 9.83
N THR A 770 -6.16 -1.32 10.65
CA THR A 770 -4.81 -1.88 10.51
C THR A 770 -4.68 -2.63 9.19
N ASP A 771 -3.52 -2.51 8.53
CA ASP A 771 -3.26 -3.19 7.25
C ASP A 771 -3.28 -4.71 7.44
N ILE A 772 -4.14 -5.41 6.69
CA ILE A 772 -4.36 -6.85 6.86
C ILE A 772 -3.11 -7.67 6.52
N ILE A 773 -2.26 -7.22 5.58
CA ILE A 773 -1.02 -7.92 5.22
C ILE A 773 -0.01 -7.82 6.37
N ASP A 774 0.07 -6.68 7.06
CA ASP A 774 0.89 -6.53 8.27
C ASP A 774 0.45 -7.52 9.36
N VAL A 775 -0.87 -7.65 9.59
CA VAL A 775 -1.43 -8.60 10.56
C VAL A 775 -1.08 -10.03 10.20
N MET A 776 -1.28 -10.42 8.94
CA MET A 776 -1.01 -11.78 8.47
C MET A 776 0.49 -12.12 8.57
N ASN A 777 1.37 -11.19 8.22
CA ASN A 777 2.81 -11.39 8.38
C ASN A 777 3.22 -11.50 9.86
N ALA A 778 2.65 -10.66 10.73
CA ALA A 778 2.90 -10.75 12.16
C ALA A 778 2.46 -12.10 12.73
N VAL A 779 1.35 -12.66 12.26
CA VAL A 779 0.90 -14.01 12.64
C VAL A 779 1.89 -15.08 12.15
N ILE A 780 2.31 -15.03 10.89
CA ILE A 780 3.26 -16.01 10.32
C ILE A 780 4.60 -15.97 11.06
N ASP A 781 5.08 -14.76 11.38
CA ASP A 781 6.37 -14.52 12.02
C ASP A 781 6.34 -14.68 13.56
N LYS A 782 5.20 -15.03 14.15
CA LYS A 782 4.99 -15.12 15.61
C LYS A 782 5.32 -13.82 16.35
N LYS A 783 4.92 -12.70 15.75
CA LYS A 783 5.11 -11.33 16.23
C LYS A 783 3.78 -10.62 16.46
N LEU A 784 2.67 -11.34 16.57
CA LEU A 784 1.34 -10.74 16.75
C LEU A 784 1.29 -9.83 17.99
N GLY A 785 2.00 -10.19 19.06
CA GLY A 785 2.08 -9.38 20.29
C GLY A 785 2.80 -8.03 20.13
N SER A 786 3.45 -7.77 18.99
CA SER A 786 4.10 -6.49 18.68
C SER A 786 3.22 -5.50 17.91
N ILE A 787 2.03 -5.93 17.47
CA ILE A 787 1.11 -5.10 16.72
C ILE A 787 -0.19 -4.87 17.52
N ARG A 788 -0.79 -3.69 17.35
CA ARG A 788 -2.10 -3.37 17.91
C ARG A 788 -3.11 -3.22 16.78
N LEU A 789 -4.22 -3.93 16.87
CA LEU A 789 -5.32 -3.80 15.90
C LEU A 789 -6.15 -2.56 16.22
N ASP A 790 -6.38 -1.74 15.19
CA ASP A 790 -7.27 -0.58 15.23
C ASP A 790 -8.52 -0.87 14.40
N TRP A 791 -9.68 -0.50 14.94
CA TRP A 791 -10.99 -0.82 14.39
C TRP A 791 -11.84 0.46 14.24
N SER A 792 -12.76 0.48 13.29
CA SER A 792 -13.76 1.54 13.14
C SER A 792 -14.90 1.37 14.14
N ASP A 793 -15.39 2.48 14.67
CA ASP A 793 -16.58 2.53 15.53
C ASP A 793 -17.89 2.43 14.73
N GLU A 794 -17.79 2.47 13.39
CA GLU A 794 -18.94 2.26 12.51
C GLU A 794 -19.51 0.85 12.62
N HIS A 795 -20.79 0.72 12.32
CA HIS A 795 -21.54 -0.53 12.30
C HIS A 795 -21.61 -1.08 10.88
N CYS A 796 -21.45 -2.39 10.74
CA CYS A 796 -21.52 -3.09 9.47
C CYS A 796 -22.56 -4.20 9.50
N VAL A 797 -23.36 -4.30 8.43
CA VAL A 797 -24.39 -5.32 8.24
C VAL A 797 -24.19 -5.96 6.88
N ALA A 798 -24.30 -7.29 6.82
CA ALA A 798 -24.34 -8.05 5.59
C ALA A 798 -25.67 -8.82 5.51
N VAL A 799 -26.40 -8.65 4.40
CA VAL A 799 -27.60 -9.45 4.09
C VAL A 799 -27.28 -10.38 2.92
N VAL A 800 -27.49 -11.68 3.11
CA VAL A 800 -27.23 -12.69 2.07
C VAL A 800 -28.43 -12.79 1.14
N LEU A 801 -28.17 -12.68 -0.17
CA LEU A 801 -29.12 -13.00 -1.23
C LEU A 801 -28.85 -14.43 -1.68
N ALA A 802 -29.80 -15.32 -1.42
CA ALA A 802 -29.69 -16.75 -1.68
C ALA A 802 -30.55 -17.18 -2.88
N SER A 803 -30.17 -18.32 -3.47
CA SER A 803 -30.96 -18.98 -4.52
C SER A 803 -32.19 -19.68 -3.92
N GLY A 804 -33.31 -19.65 -4.64
CA GLY A 804 -34.55 -20.30 -4.22
C GLY A 804 -34.35 -21.80 -4.00
N GLY A 805 -34.76 -22.29 -2.83
CA GLY A 805 -34.57 -23.68 -2.41
C GLY A 805 -33.34 -23.93 -1.53
N TYR A 806 -32.43 -22.96 -1.37
CA TYR A 806 -31.33 -23.04 -0.38
C TYR A 806 -31.90 -23.18 1.05
N PRO A 807 -31.32 -24.03 1.93
CA PRO A 807 -30.11 -24.86 1.80
C PRO A 807 -30.28 -26.24 1.15
N GLY A 808 -31.48 -26.55 0.67
CA GLY A 808 -31.81 -27.75 -0.10
C GLY A 808 -31.31 -27.68 -1.55
N SER A 809 -32.06 -28.27 -2.47
CA SER A 809 -31.76 -28.23 -3.90
C SER A 809 -32.19 -26.89 -4.50
N TYR A 810 -31.35 -26.32 -5.37
CA TYR A 810 -31.59 -25.04 -6.04
C TYR A 810 -31.03 -25.07 -7.47
N GLU A 811 -31.64 -24.30 -8.37
CA GLU A 811 -31.18 -24.15 -9.75
C GLU A 811 -30.06 -23.12 -9.87
N LYS A 812 -29.04 -23.44 -10.66
CA LYS A 812 -27.95 -22.51 -11.02
C LYS A 812 -28.23 -21.87 -12.38
N GLY A 813 -27.49 -20.82 -12.73
CA GLY A 813 -27.55 -20.18 -14.05
C GLY A 813 -28.66 -19.16 -14.22
N LYS A 814 -29.23 -18.64 -13.13
CA LYS A 814 -30.21 -17.55 -13.19
C LYS A 814 -29.47 -16.22 -13.36
N ARG A 815 -29.89 -15.40 -14.32
CA ARG A 815 -29.24 -14.11 -14.63
C ARG A 815 -29.43 -13.13 -13.48
N ILE A 816 -28.36 -12.43 -13.11
CA ILE A 816 -28.35 -11.38 -12.10
C ILE A 816 -28.33 -10.02 -12.81
N THR A 817 -29.19 -9.10 -12.39
CA THR A 817 -29.29 -7.72 -12.92
C THR A 817 -29.35 -6.69 -11.81
N GLY A 818 -29.01 -5.42 -12.11
CA GLY A 818 -29.11 -4.29 -11.18
C GLY A 818 -27.96 -4.20 -10.17
N LEU A 819 -26.81 -4.80 -10.49
CA LEU A 819 -25.59 -4.68 -9.67
C LEU A 819 -24.97 -3.28 -9.80
N GLU A 820 -25.21 -2.62 -10.91
CA GLU A 820 -24.76 -1.28 -11.28
C GLU A 820 -25.59 -0.16 -10.64
N ASP A 821 -26.80 -0.45 -10.16
CA ASP A 821 -27.76 0.53 -9.63
C ASP A 821 -27.63 0.75 -8.11
N VAL A 822 -26.79 -0.04 -7.44
CA VAL A 822 -26.58 0.03 -6.00
C VAL A 822 -25.62 1.16 -5.64
N GLU A 823 -25.90 1.86 -4.55
CA GLU A 823 -25.11 3.01 -4.11
C GLU A 823 -24.74 2.90 -2.63
N GLY A 824 -23.48 3.21 -2.32
CA GLY A 824 -22.97 3.30 -0.95
C GLY A 824 -22.81 1.96 -0.22
N VAL A 825 -23.06 0.82 -0.87
CA VAL A 825 -22.89 -0.54 -0.31
C VAL A 825 -21.84 -1.32 -1.10
N HIS A 826 -21.22 -2.31 -0.46
CA HIS A 826 -20.36 -3.28 -1.16
C HIS A 826 -21.18 -4.51 -1.52
N ILE A 827 -21.10 -4.92 -2.79
CA ILE A 827 -21.69 -6.18 -3.24
C ILE A 827 -20.62 -7.27 -3.25
N ILE A 828 -20.69 -8.15 -2.25
CA ILE A 828 -19.78 -9.27 -2.16
C ILE A 828 -20.37 -10.46 -2.92
N GLN A 829 -19.83 -10.72 -4.10
CA GLN A 829 -20.13 -11.94 -4.86
C GLN A 829 -19.58 -13.19 -4.16
N ALA A 830 -20.39 -14.24 -4.09
CA ALA A 830 -20.03 -15.55 -3.54
C ALA A 830 -20.30 -16.64 -4.58
N GLY A 831 -21.51 -17.21 -4.61
CA GLY A 831 -21.91 -18.22 -5.59
C GLY A 831 -22.34 -17.60 -6.91
N THR A 832 -21.44 -16.94 -7.64
CA THR A 832 -21.71 -16.38 -8.98
C THR A 832 -20.76 -16.92 -10.04
N LYS A 833 -21.14 -16.77 -11.32
CA LYS A 833 -20.30 -17.03 -12.48
C LYS A 833 -20.53 -15.97 -13.56
N LYS A 834 -19.53 -15.74 -14.42
CA LYS A 834 -19.62 -14.78 -15.53
C LYS A 834 -19.58 -15.53 -16.86
N GLU A 835 -20.58 -15.28 -17.71
CA GLU A 835 -20.69 -15.86 -19.05
C GLU A 835 -21.17 -14.78 -20.02
N ASN A 836 -20.49 -14.62 -21.16
CA ASN A 836 -20.85 -13.65 -22.20
C ASN A 836 -21.11 -12.21 -21.66
N GLY A 837 -20.26 -11.76 -20.73
CA GLY A 837 -20.36 -10.43 -20.10
C GLY A 837 -21.43 -10.30 -19.00
N ASN A 838 -22.29 -11.30 -18.80
CA ASN A 838 -23.36 -11.30 -17.81
C ASN A 838 -22.99 -12.13 -16.57
N ILE A 839 -23.59 -11.79 -15.42
CA ILE A 839 -23.42 -12.52 -14.16
C ILE A 839 -24.62 -13.45 -13.92
N TYR A 840 -24.35 -14.65 -13.44
CA TYR A 840 -25.34 -15.68 -13.16
C TYR A 840 -25.13 -16.32 -11.78
N THR A 841 -26.18 -16.89 -11.20
CA THR A 841 -26.10 -17.69 -9.98
C THR A 841 -25.31 -18.98 -10.21
N ASN A 842 -24.50 -19.39 -9.23
CA ASN A 842 -23.65 -20.58 -9.27
C ASN A 842 -23.52 -21.30 -7.90
N GLY A 843 -24.20 -20.80 -6.87
CA GLY A 843 -24.20 -21.40 -5.53
C GLY A 843 -25.41 -20.96 -4.71
N GLY A 844 -25.58 -21.58 -3.54
CA GLY A 844 -26.74 -21.34 -2.67
C GLY A 844 -26.77 -19.92 -2.10
N ARG A 845 -25.63 -19.45 -1.57
CA ARG A 845 -25.41 -18.05 -1.19
C ARG A 845 -24.79 -17.33 -2.37
N VAL A 846 -25.53 -16.40 -2.98
CA VAL A 846 -25.16 -15.81 -4.27
C VAL A 846 -24.40 -14.50 -4.06
N LEU A 847 -25.00 -13.55 -3.33
CA LEU A 847 -24.46 -12.22 -3.07
C LEU A 847 -24.60 -11.86 -1.60
N ASN A 848 -23.78 -10.94 -1.12
CA ASN A 848 -23.99 -10.25 0.16
C ASN A 848 -24.08 -8.75 -0.11
N VAL A 849 -25.14 -8.12 0.38
CA VAL A 849 -25.25 -6.65 0.40
C VAL A 849 -24.69 -6.17 1.72
N VAL A 850 -23.52 -5.53 1.66
CA VAL A 850 -22.75 -5.11 2.84
C VAL A 850 -22.80 -3.60 2.97
N ALA A 851 -23.31 -3.12 4.10
CA ALA A 851 -23.44 -1.69 4.39
C ALA A 851 -22.65 -1.33 5.64
N LEU A 852 -21.81 -0.30 5.53
CA LEU A 852 -21.14 0.37 6.64
C LEU A 852 -21.81 1.72 6.89
N ALA A 853 -22.08 2.05 8.16
CA ALA A 853 -22.66 3.33 8.57
C ALA A 853 -22.33 3.65 10.05
N PRO A 854 -22.47 4.92 10.49
CA PRO A 854 -22.24 5.31 11.89
C PRO A 854 -23.05 4.53 12.92
N THR A 855 -24.31 4.16 12.61
CA THR A 855 -25.18 3.41 13.52
C THR A 855 -25.69 2.11 12.90
N LEU A 856 -26.04 1.13 13.74
CA LEU A 856 -26.60 -0.15 13.30
C LEU A 856 -27.86 0.05 12.45
N LYS A 857 -28.79 0.91 12.92
CA LYS A 857 -30.03 1.23 12.20
C LYS A 857 -29.77 1.79 10.80
N GLN A 858 -28.82 2.72 10.67
CA GLN A 858 -28.43 3.28 9.37
C GLN A 858 -27.81 2.22 8.45
N ALA A 859 -26.99 1.32 8.98
CA ALA A 859 -26.39 0.24 8.19
C ALA A 859 -27.47 -0.74 7.68
N VAL A 860 -28.42 -1.13 8.54
CA VAL A 860 -29.58 -1.95 8.17
C VAL A 860 -30.40 -1.28 7.07
N ASP A 861 -30.81 -0.03 7.27
CA ASP A 861 -31.65 0.71 6.31
C ASP A 861 -30.94 0.87 4.96
N LYS A 862 -29.63 1.13 4.98
CA LYS A 862 -28.79 1.26 3.79
C LYS A 862 -28.62 -0.06 3.03
N ALA A 863 -28.50 -1.18 3.72
CA ALA A 863 -28.48 -2.49 3.08
C ALA A 863 -29.83 -2.80 2.42
N TYR A 864 -30.92 -2.72 3.18
CA TYR A 864 -32.26 -3.08 2.70
C TYR A 864 -32.81 -2.15 1.62
N SER A 865 -32.43 -0.87 1.60
CA SER A 865 -32.82 0.06 0.53
C SER A 865 -32.16 -0.26 -0.83
N ASN A 866 -31.03 -0.96 -0.84
CA ASN A 866 -30.34 -1.35 -2.08
C ASN A 866 -30.79 -2.73 -2.61
N ILE A 867 -31.28 -3.63 -1.76
CA ILE A 867 -31.69 -4.98 -2.19
C ILE A 867 -32.74 -4.99 -3.31
N PRO A 868 -33.81 -4.15 -3.30
CA PRO A 868 -34.83 -4.14 -4.37
C PRO A 868 -34.30 -3.85 -5.78
N LYS A 869 -33.11 -3.26 -5.87
CA LYS A 869 -32.47 -2.94 -7.15
C LYS A 869 -31.85 -4.18 -7.79
N ILE A 870 -31.44 -5.17 -6.99
CA ILE A 870 -30.81 -6.40 -7.44
C ILE A 870 -31.89 -7.45 -7.70
N ASN A 871 -31.81 -8.15 -8.84
CA ASN A 871 -32.80 -9.17 -9.20
C ASN A 871 -32.16 -10.41 -9.82
N PHE A 872 -32.65 -11.57 -9.41
CA PHE A 872 -32.52 -12.85 -10.12
C PHE A 872 -33.70 -13.77 -9.77
N GLU A 873 -34.00 -14.71 -10.65
CA GLU A 873 -35.15 -15.62 -10.48
C GLU A 873 -35.01 -16.46 -9.19
N GLY A 874 -36.07 -16.47 -8.37
CA GLY A 874 -36.10 -17.23 -7.13
C GLY A 874 -35.25 -16.64 -6.00
N MET A 875 -34.78 -15.39 -6.10
CA MET A 875 -34.01 -14.73 -5.06
C MET A 875 -34.74 -14.72 -3.71
N TYR A 876 -34.04 -15.14 -2.65
CA TYR A 876 -34.52 -15.12 -1.28
C TYR A 876 -33.52 -14.44 -0.35
N PHE A 877 -34.04 -13.65 0.61
CA PHE A 877 -33.25 -13.03 1.67
C PHE A 877 -34.13 -12.80 2.91
N ARG A 878 -33.51 -12.76 4.09
CA ARG A 878 -34.20 -12.47 5.36
C ARG A 878 -34.41 -10.97 5.54
N ARG A 879 -35.56 -10.55 6.08
CA ARG A 879 -35.89 -9.14 6.38
C ARG A 879 -35.65 -8.74 7.83
N ASP A 880 -35.10 -9.63 8.65
CA ASP A 880 -34.95 -9.47 10.09
C ASP A 880 -33.49 -9.54 10.56
N ILE A 881 -32.50 -9.36 9.66
CA ILE A 881 -31.09 -9.33 10.04
C ILE A 881 -30.84 -8.15 11.00
N ALA A 882 -30.25 -8.45 12.16
CA ALA A 882 -30.00 -7.51 13.26
C ALA A 882 -31.26 -6.95 13.96
N LYS A 883 -32.47 -7.44 13.63
CA LYS A 883 -33.73 -6.92 14.18
C LYS A 883 -33.80 -7.00 15.70
N LYS A 884 -33.43 -8.14 16.28
CA LYS A 884 -33.46 -8.34 17.75
C LYS A 884 -32.63 -7.29 18.50
N GLU A 885 -31.48 -6.92 17.94
CA GLU A 885 -30.60 -5.92 18.55
C GLU A 885 -31.14 -4.50 18.37
N LEU A 886 -31.74 -4.20 17.22
CA LEU A 886 -32.45 -2.93 17.03
C LEU A 886 -33.63 -2.78 18.01
N ASP A 887 -34.38 -3.85 18.24
CA ASP A 887 -35.50 -3.83 19.19
C ASP A 887 -34.98 -3.55 20.62
N ARG A 888 -33.88 -4.19 21.04
CA ARG A 888 -33.21 -3.91 22.34
C ARG A 888 -32.68 -2.50 22.50
N GLN A 889 -32.31 -1.81 21.41
CA GLN A 889 -31.84 -0.43 21.46
C GLN A 889 -32.98 0.59 21.61
N ASN A 890 -34.22 0.19 21.31
CA ASN A 890 -35.42 1.02 21.42
C ASN A 890 -36.17 0.83 22.74
N ASP A 891 -35.94 -0.30 23.43
CA ASP A 891 -36.38 -0.59 24.80
C ASP A 891 -35.44 0.06 25.83
#